data_AF-A0A9C9BVF0-F1
#
_entry.id   AF-A0A9C9BVF0-F1
#
_cell.length_a   1.000
_cell.length_b   1.000
_cell.length_c   1.000
_cell.angle_alpha   90.00
_cell.angle_beta   90.00
_cell.angle_gamma   90.00
#
_symmetry.space_group_name_H-M   'P 1'
#
loop_
_entity.id
_entity.type
_entity.pdbx_description
1 polymer ?
#
loop_
_entity_poly.entity_id
_entity_poly.type
_entity_poly.pdbx_seq_one_letter_code
_entity_poly.pdbx_strand_id
1 'polypeptide(L)'
;MRDENERIAYLARIARQHYEEGISQEDLAAELGLPVEEVARLIAEAESKGVVNVQVRSPWRTNPALEEELIKKFNLKDARVLVRGNRTYEEMVEGLGLLAAQYFADILTPHAIIGISWGSALHHMIQALPSRHLPEAEVVQLIGATGAENISTDGPMLAQMLAERIGARARYLHSPLIVESEAGRNALLQERSIRQTLLRAEQADIALVGIGTTNPALYSLLRAGYVTREELDAIRAAGAVGDVCAQHYSADGEWLDISINRRAVGVSLHTLGKIPTVIGVAGGAEKAETILGALRGQHVNVLITDDEAVERLLALDAGIPERAAPSSITEAAQRPLVSLKGIWKVFNGVPVLHGVDIELMPGEIHALLGGNGSGKSTLMKVLSGVYTADAGAIELNGVPVEISGPAEAHDLGIYYVPQEPKIFAHLSVQENLLLGMDETNKAEAVAKIRRLAQEIGFDGDIQAAAGSLNIANQQLLEIIRGLLRDAQVLILDEPTSTLTFREVGALFERMRHLAQQGIGIFFISHRLNEILEISDRISVLREGRFVLHARTSEVTTRDLIRAMLPEQALAEEAQEAPRERAAIRTGKDVLRVENLSGEAFRDVSLEVRAGEVVGLAGLVGAGRTELARAILGIEQETAGRVWINGVEATKRSPARCQKLGLVYVPEDRHAHGIFADLAYPYTTTASILERLGRWFLSARQEKHIVEDFVRRLQIKTREYTQAISTLSGGNQQKVVLSKALAGDPKVIILDEPTRGVDAQARQDVYRLIEALKAEGVGILMISSDIEEVIQVSDRVLVMFHGSIVDELNRSECQIERITAASFGVKST
;
A
#
# COMPACT_ATOMS: atom_id res chain seq x y z
N MET A 1 23.32 22.39 -56.29
CA MET A 1 22.07 21.62 -56.09
C MET A 1 22.26 20.11 -56.20
N ARG A 2 22.59 19.51 -57.36
CA ARG A 2 22.71 18.02 -57.45
C ARG A 2 23.90 17.46 -56.63
N ASP A 3 25.05 18.10 -56.73
CA ASP A 3 26.30 17.74 -56.02
C ASP A 3 26.20 17.97 -54.49
N GLU A 4 25.42 18.97 -54.09
CA GLU A 4 25.22 19.36 -52.69
C GLU A 4 24.27 18.40 -51.95
N ASN A 5 23.23 17.93 -52.63
CA ASN A 5 22.32 16.91 -52.09
C ASN A 5 23.01 15.55 -51.94
N GLU A 6 23.90 15.19 -52.87
CA GLU A 6 24.71 13.96 -52.77
C GLU A 6 25.69 14.05 -51.59
N ARG A 7 26.29 15.22 -51.35
CA ARG A 7 27.15 15.44 -50.17
C ARG A 7 26.37 15.36 -48.85
N ILE A 8 25.18 15.96 -48.76
CA ILE A 8 24.34 15.88 -47.56
C ILE A 8 23.91 14.43 -47.29
N ALA A 9 23.51 13.69 -48.32
CA ALA A 9 23.16 12.27 -48.18
C ALA A 9 24.35 11.42 -47.69
N TYR A 10 25.56 11.72 -48.18
CA TYR A 10 26.79 11.06 -47.73
C TYR A 10 27.10 11.37 -46.25
N LEU A 11 27.00 12.63 -45.84
CA LEU A 11 27.18 13.05 -44.43
C LEU A 11 26.13 12.42 -43.51
N ALA A 12 24.86 12.37 -43.93
CA ALA A 12 23.78 11.76 -43.18
C ALA A 12 23.99 10.26 -42.95
N ARG A 13 24.53 9.54 -43.94
CA ARG A 13 24.85 8.12 -43.80
C ARG A 13 25.94 7.87 -42.76
N ILE A 14 27.04 8.64 -42.81
CA ILE A 14 28.14 8.52 -41.85
C ILE A 14 27.67 8.89 -40.45
N ALA A 15 26.90 9.97 -40.32
CA ALA A 15 26.33 10.38 -39.05
C ALA A 15 25.37 9.34 -38.44
N ARG A 16 24.51 8.69 -39.25
CA ARG A 16 23.64 7.60 -38.78
C ARG A 16 24.44 6.41 -38.24
N GLN A 17 25.45 5.96 -38.99
CA GLN A 17 26.29 4.84 -38.57
C GLN A 17 27.01 5.13 -37.23
N HIS A 18 27.46 6.37 -37.03
CA HIS A 18 28.09 6.77 -35.77
C HIS A 18 27.10 6.95 -34.61
N TYR A 19 26.04 7.73 -34.81
CA TYR A 19 25.14 8.18 -33.74
C TYR A 19 23.95 7.25 -33.48
N GLU A 20 23.37 6.61 -34.50
CA GLU A 20 22.22 5.71 -34.36
C GLU A 20 22.66 4.24 -34.22
N GLU A 21 23.68 3.82 -34.97
CA GLU A 21 24.14 2.42 -35.01
C GLU A 21 25.33 2.16 -34.06
N GLY A 22 25.91 3.22 -33.47
CA GLY A 22 26.94 3.12 -32.43
C GLY A 22 28.32 2.68 -32.94
N ILE A 23 28.60 2.80 -34.24
CA ILE A 23 29.90 2.42 -34.83
C ILE A 23 30.96 3.44 -34.43
N SER A 24 32.11 2.97 -33.95
CA SER A 24 33.23 3.84 -33.57
C SER A 24 33.80 4.57 -34.78
N GLN A 25 34.44 5.73 -34.56
CA GLN A 25 35.09 6.47 -35.66
C GLN A 25 36.25 5.68 -36.28
N GLU A 26 36.89 4.80 -35.51
CA GLU A 26 37.98 3.93 -35.94
C GLU A 26 37.48 2.81 -36.85
N ASP A 27 36.34 2.21 -36.51
CA ASP A 27 35.70 1.17 -37.34
C ASP A 27 35.11 1.76 -38.62
N LEU A 28 34.49 2.95 -38.54
CA LEU A 28 34.03 3.70 -39.71
C LEU A 28 35.18 4.08 -40.65
N ALA A 29 36.32 4.49 -40.10
CA ALA A 29 37.52 4.79 -40.86
C ALA A 29 38.04 3.55 -41.60
N ALA A 30 38.05 2.39 -40.93
CA ALA A 30 38.43 1.12 -41.54
C ALA A 30 37.44 0.67 -42.64
N GLU A 31 36.14 0.81 -42.44
CA GLU A 31 35.09 0.46 -43.40
C GLU A 31 35.15 1.35 -44.66
N LEU A 32 35.38 2.64 -44.48
CA LEU A 32 35.39 3.64 -45.55
C LEU A 32 36.76 3.76 -46.25
N GLY A 33 37.81 3.15 -45.69
CA GLY A 33 39.19 3.29 -46.18
C GLY A 33 39.74 4.72 -46.02
N LEU A 34 39.32 5.44 -44.99
CA LEU A 34 39.69 6.82 -44.72
C LEU A 34 40.50 6.93 -43.41
N PRO A 35 41.31 7.99 -43.23
CA PRO A 35 41.90 8.30 -41.93
C PRO A 35 40.82 8.65 -40.88
N VAL A 36 41.06 8.32 -39.61
CA VAL A 36 40.12 8.62 -38.51
C VAL A 36 39.86 10.12 -38.39
N GLU A 37 40.87 10.96 -38.65
CA GLU A 37 40.71 12.42 -38.63
C GLU A 37 39.78 12.92 -39.74
N GLU A 38 39.72 12.21 -40.87
CA GLU A 38 38.82 12.51 -41.98
C GLU A 38 37.37 12.18 -41.60
N VAL A 39 37.14 11.03 -40.94
CA VAL A 39 35.83 10.63 -40.41
C VAL A 39 35.34 11.62 -39.34
N ALA A 40 36.21 12.03 -38.43
CA ALA A 40 35.89 13.04 -37.42
C ALA A 40 35.49 14.38 -38.06
N ARG A 41 36.17 14.81 -39.14
CA ARG A 41 35.78 16.00 -39.90
C ARG A 41 34.43 15.85 -40.59
N LEU A 42 34.11 14.68 -41.13
CA LEU A 42 32.83 14.42 -41.77
C LEU A 42 31.67 14.45 -40.75
N ILE A 43 31.87 13.91 -39.55
CA ILE A 43 30.88 13.98 -38.46
C ILE A 43 30.67 15.44 -38.02
N ALA A 44 31.75 16.20 -37.79
CA ALA A 44 31.66 17.62 -37.46
C ALA A 44 31.02 18.46 -38.59
N GLU A 45 31.29 18.12 -39.86
CA GLU A 45 30.65 18.74 -41.02
C GLU A 45 29.13 18.46 -41.01
N ALA A 46 28.71 17.24 -40.70
CA ALA A 46 27.30 16.85 -40.58
C ALA A 46 26.57 17.64 -39.48
N GLU A 47 27.19 17.83 -38.32
CA GLU A 47 26.66 18.67 -37.24
C GLU A 47 26.52 20.13 -37.65
N SER A 48 27.57 20.72 -38.22
CA SER A 48 27.58 22.13 -38.63
C SER A 48 26.53 22.45 -39.71
N LYS A 49 26.20 21.47 -40.56
CA LYS A 49 25.19 21.59 -41.61
C LYS A 49 23.78 21.25 -41.14
N GLY A 50 23.59 20.96 -39.84
CA GLY A 50 22.29 20.64 -39.26
C GLY A 50 21.73 19.27 -39.67
N VAL A 51 22.59 18.37 -40.16
CA VAL A 51 22.21 16.97 -40.47
C VAL A 51 22.03 16.17 -39.18
N VAL A 52 22.71 16.56 -38.10
CA VAL A 52 22.62 15.97 -36.76
C VAL A 52 22.19 17.03 -35.74
N ASN A 53 21.30 16.68 -34.83
CA ASN A 53 20.93 17.50 -33.67
C ASN A 53 21.20 16.72 -32.38
N VAL A 54 22.22 17.14 -31.61
CA VAL A 54 22.60 16.51 -30.35
C VAL A 54 21.88 17.20 -29.20
N GLN A 55 20.93 16.52 -28.57
CA GLN A 55 20.26 16.97 -27.35
C GLN A 55 20.83 16.29 -26.12
N VAL A 56 21.48 17.05 -25.23
CA VAL A 56 21.86 16.55 -23.90
C VAL A 56 20.64 16.58 -22.99
N ARG A 57 20.10 15.40 -22.68
CA ARG A 57 19.00 15.25 -21.71
C ARG A 57 19.57 14.93 -20.33
N SER A 58 19.77 15.95 -19.49
CA SER A 58 19.86 15.74 -18.04
C SER A 58 18.43 15.55 -17.50
N PRO A 59 18.10 14.43 -16.85
CA PRO A 59 16.74 14.17 -16.36
C PRO A 59 16.27 15.17 -15.30
N TRP A 60 17.19 15.88 -14.64
CA TRP A 60 16.90 16.86 -13.60
C TRP A 60 17.59 18.18 -13.92
N ARG A 61 16.79 19.25 -13.99
CA ARG A 61 17.26 20.62 -14.25
C ARG A 61 17.15 21.44 -12.98
N THR A 62 18.12 22.30 -12.73
CA THR A 62 18.02 23.29 -11.65
C THR A 62 17.64 24.66 -12.19
N ASN A 63 17.23 25.58 -11.31
CA ASN A 63 16.90 26.96 -11.62
C ASN A 63 17.90 27.94 -10.96
N PRO A 64 19.03 28.27 -11.62
CA PRO A 64 20.09 29.09 -11.03
C PRO A 64 19.64 30.51 -10.63
N ALA A 65 18.63 31.06 -11.30
CA ALA A 65 18.12 32.40 -10.98
C ALA A 65 17.43 32.41 -9.61
N LEU A 66 16.58 31.41 -9.35
CA LEU A 66 15.92 31.24 -8.05
C LEU A 66 16.92 30.86 -6.95
N GLU A 67 17.95 30.07 -7.27
CA GLU A 67 19.04 29.77 -6.33
C GLU A 67 19.76 31.04 -5.86
N GLU A 68 20.16 31.92 -6.79
CA GLU A 68 20.84 33.17 -6.47
C GLU A 68 19.94 34.13 -5.67
N GLU A 69 18.64 34.17 -5.97
CA GLU A 69 17.66 34.96 -5.23
C GLU A 69 17.53 34.49 -3.77
N LEU A 70 17.36 33.18 -3.54
CA LEU A 70 17.28 32.61 -2.19
C LEU A 70 18.54 32.90 -1.37
N ILE A 71 19.71 32.69 -1.97
CA ILE A 71 21.01 32.92 -1.32
C ILE A 71 21.13 34.36 -0.86
N LYS A 72 20.84 35.32 -1.73
CA LYS A 72 20.93 36.76 -1.38
C LYS A 72 19.88 37.16 -0.35
N LYS A 73 18.65 36.69 -0.50
CA LYS A 73 17.50 37.17 0.28
C LYS A 73 17.51 36.65 1.72
N PHE A 74 17.83 35.37 1.90
CA PHE A 74 17.85 34.72 3.21
C PHE A 74 19.26 34.53 3.77
N ASN A 75 20.28 35.10 3.12
CA ASN A 75 21.69 34.99 3.50
C ASN A 75 22.13 33.51 3.66
N LEU A 76 21.72 32.66 2.73
CA LEU A 76 22.08 31.24 2.74
C LEU A 76 23.51 31.04 2.29
N LYS A 77 24.14 29.97 2.80
CA LYS A 77 25.45 29.51 2.35
C LYS A 77 25.38 28.97 0.92
N ASP A 78 24.31 28.25 0.58
CA ASP A 78 24.00 27.80 -0.77
C ASP A 78 22.51 27.45 -0.91
N ALA A 79 22.02 27.35 -2.14
CA ALA A 79 20.69 26.85 -2.46
C ALA A 79 20.70 26.04 -3.76
N ARG A 80 19.88 25.00 -3.84
CA ARG A 80 19.64 24.24 -5.06
C ARG A 80 18.14 24.12 -5.32
N VAL A 81 17.70 24.55 -6.50
CA VAL A 81 16.28 24.63 -6.85
C VAL A 81 15.98 23.71 -8.02
N LEU A 82 15.28 22.62 -7.76
CA LEU A 82 14.82 21.67 -8.77
C LEU A 82 13.70 22.30 -9.62
N VAL A 83 13.82 22.22 -10.95
CA VAL A 83 12.72 22.59 -11.86
C VAL A 83 11.70 21.46 -11.89
N ARG A 84 10.52 21.65 -11.29
CA ARG A 84 9.52 20.59 -11.10
C ARG A 84 8.88 20.13 -12.40
N GLY A 85 8.40 21.06 -13.24
CA GLY A 85 7.62 20.72 -14.44
C GLY A 85 6.36 19.90 -14.12
N ASN A 86 5.97 18.97 -14.99
CA ASN A 86 4.77 18.13 -14.80
C ASN A 86 5.01 16.89 -13.92
N ARG A 87 6.05 16.89 -13.08
CA ARG A 87 6.44 15.72 -12.28
C ARG A 87 5.53 15.54 -11.06
N THR A 88 5.28 14.28 -10.70
CA THR A 88 4.49 13.93 -9.50
C THR A 88 5.21 14.34 -8.21
N TYR A 89 4.52 14.31 -7.08
CA TYR A 89 5.16 14.59 -5.79
C TYR A 89 6.26 13.58 -5.46
N GLU A 90 6.08 12.29 -5.76
CA GLU A 90 7.10 11.26 -5.54
C GLU A 90 8.34 11.47 -6.42
N GLU A 91 8.14 11.75 -7.72
CA GLU A 91 9.24 12.09 -8.63
C GLU A 91 9.97 13.37 -8.19
N MET A 92 9.24 14.35 -7.64
CA MET A 92 9.84 15.55 -7.06
C MET A 92 10.70 15.20 -5.84
N VAL A 93 10.20 14.39 -4.90
CA VAL A 93 10.96 13.97 -3.71
C VAL A 93 12.21 13.17 -4.09
N GLU A 94 12.12 12.29 -5.08
CA GLU A 94 13.28 11.58 -5.64
C GLU A 94 14.30 12.56 -6.25
N GLY A 95 13.82 13.51 -7.05
CA GLY A 95 14.65 14.54 -7.67
C GLY A 95 15.36 15.44 -6.64
N LEU A 96 14.67 15.81 -5.56
CA LEU A 96 15.29 16.54 -4.44
C LEU A 96 16.34 15.68 -3.73
N GLY A 97 16.06 14.40 -3.53
CA GLY A 97 17.02 13.44 -2.97
C GLY A 97 18.30 13.38 -3.81
N LEU A 98 18.18 13.24 -5.13
CA LEU A 98 19.33 13.24 -6.03
C LEU A 98 20.13 14.54 -5.99
N LEU A 99 19.46 15.69 -6.01
CA LEU A 99 20.10 17.00 -5.95
C LEU A 99 20.82 17.21 -4.62
N ALA A 100 20.22 16.74 -3.53
CA ALA A 100 20.83 16.70 -2.21
C ALA A 100 22.04 15.77 -2.14
N ALA A 101 21.99 14.62 -2.80
CA ALA A 101 23.08 13.67 -2.82
C ALA A 101 24.30 14.24 -3.55
N GLN A 102 24.07 14.93 -4.68
CA GLN A 102 25.10 15.62 -5.44
C GLN A 102 25.76 16.72 -4.60
N TYR A 103 24.95 17.61 -4.03
CA TYR A 103 25.46 18.70 -3.19
C TYR A 103 26.24 18.17 -1.98
N PHE A 104 25.68 17.19 -1.27
CA PHE A 104 26.32 16.60 -0.10
C PHE A 104 27.65 15.92 -0.45
N ALA A 105 27.72 15.20 -1.58
CA ALA A 105 28.95 14.55 -2.03
C ALA A 105 30.09 15.53 -2.33
N ASP A 106 29.77 16.75 -2.77
CA ASP A 106 30.76 17.78 -3.12
C ASP A 106 31.39 18.43 -1.87
N ILE A 107 30.64 18.53 -0.77
CA ILE A 107 31.11 19.18 0.46
C ILE A 107 31.65 18.21 1.52
N LEU A 108 31.51 16.90 1.29
CA LEU A 108 31.88 15.86 2.25
C LEU A 108 33.40 15.75 2.39
N THR A 109 33.90 15.85 3.64
CA THR A 109 35.33 15.75 3.96
C THR A 109 35.66 14.45 4.73
N PRO A 110 36.91 13.96 4.69
CA PRO A 110 37.29 12.68 5.31
C PRO A 110 37.07 12.57 6.83
N HIS A 111 37.07 13.70 7.54
CA HIS A 111 36.93 13.75 9.00
C HIS A 111 35.58 14.34 9.45
N ALA A 112 34.62 14.51 8.54
CA ALA A 112 33.36 15.18 8.83
C ALA A 112 32.54 14.42 9.88
N ILE A 113 32.00 15.16 10.84
CA ILE A 113 30.92 14.69 11.72
C ILE A 113 29.60 15.11 11.07
N ILE A 114 28.78 14.13 10.72
CA ILE A 114 27.57 14.30 9.94
C ILE A 114 26.36 13.98 10.82
N GLY A 115 25.63 15.00 11.23
CA GLY A 115 24.32 14.86 11.84
C GLY A 115 23.28 14.45 10.81
N ILE A 116 22.45 13.44 11.10
CA ILE A 116 21.28 13.11 10.28
C ILE A 116 20.02 12.96 11.13
N SER A 117 18.91 13.49 10.60
CA SER A 117 17.57 13.34 11.17
C SER A 117 16.80 12.20 10.47
N TRP A 118 15.53 12.44 10.13
CA TRP A 118 14.63 11.47 9.54
C TRP A 118 13.85 12.04 8.35
N GLY A 119 13.24 11.18 7.54
CA GLY A 119 12.33 11.59 6.46
C GLY A 119 12.65 11.02 5.07
N SER A 120 11.64 11.04 4.20
CA SER A 120 11.69 10.43 2.86
C SER A 120 12.72 11.08 1.92
N ALA A 121 12.81 12.41 1.89
CA ALA A 121 13.78 13.09 1.02
C ALA A 121 15.24 12.73 1.39
N LEU A 122 15.53 12.57 2.69
CA LEU A 122 16.84 12.11 3.16
C LEU A 122 17.09 10.64 2.81
N HIS A 123 16.05 9.79 2.85
CA HIS A 123 16.14 8.42 2.35
C HIS A 123 16.57 8.38 0.87
N HIS A 124 15.86 9.11 0.00
CA HIS A 124 16.22 9.18 -1.43
C HIS A 124 17.61 9.77 -1.66
N MET A 125 18.02 10.76 -0.87
CA MET A 125 19.38 11.30 -0.90
C MET A 125 20.43 10.22 -0.63
N ILE A 126 20.26 9.40 0.42
CA ILE A 126 21.21 8.32 0.73
C ILE A 126 21.25 7.28 -0.39
N GLN A 127 20.09 6.92 -0.95
CA GLN A 127 20.00 5.97 -2.07
C GLN A 127 20.73 6.48 -3.32
N ALA A 128 20.64 7.78 -3.60
CA ALA A 128 21.29 8.42 -4.74
C ALA A 128 22.79 8.73 -4.50
N LEU A 129 23.26 8.69 -3.25
CA LEU A 129 24.64 9.02 -2.92
C LEU A 129 25.61 7.99 -3.50
N PRO A 130 26.72 8.39 -4.16
CA PRO A 130 27.73 7.43 -4.60
C PRO A 130 28.46 6.81 -3.41
N SER A 131 28.81 5.53 -3.51
CA SER A 131 29.55 4.85 -2.46
C SER A 131 30.94 5.48 -2.28
N ARG A 132 31.31 5.77 -1.03
CA ARG A 132 32.64 6.26 -0.63
C ARG A 132 33.14 5.45 0.56
N HIS A 133 34.42 5.57 0.87
CA HIS A 133 35.01 4.94 2.05
C HIS A 133 35.78 5.97 2.88
N LEU A 134 35.13 6.50 3.91
CA LEU A 134 35.61 7.56 4.80
C LEU A 134 35.62 7.04 6.25
N PRO A 135 36.57 6.17 6.64
CA PRO A 135 36.59 5.49 7.94
C PRO A 135 36.84 6.42 9.14
N GLU A 136 37.25 7.66 8.86
CA GLU A 136 37.48 8.73 9.84
C GLU A 136 36.29 9.69 9.96
N ALA A 137 35.30 9.59 9.07
CA ALA A 137 34.05 10.31 9.18
C ALA A 137 33.11 9.59 10.18
N GLU A 138 32.17 10.35 10.71
CA GLU A 138 31.24 9.87 11.72
C GLU A 138 29.83 10.35 11.39
N VAL A 139 28.85 9.44 11.40
CA VAL A 139 27.43 9.75 11.24
C VAL A 139 26.77 9.69 12.62
N VAL A 140 26.08 10.76 13.01
CA VAL A 140 25.48 10.92 14.33
C VAL A 140 23.99 11.19 14.17
N GLN A 141 23.17 10.41 14.88
CA GLN A 141 21.73 10.62 14.90
C GLN A 141 21.36 11.90 15.68
N LEU A 142 20.57 12.79 15.07
CA LEU A 142 20.20 14.10 15.63
C LEU A 142 19.01 14.06 16.60
N ILE A 143 18.10 13.11 16.42
CA ILE A 143 16.83 13.02 17.15
C ILE A 143 16.58 11.59 17.61
N GLY A 144 15.77 11.39 18.66
CA GLY A 144 15.39 10.05 19.10
C GLY A 144 14.70 9.25 17.99
N ALA A 145 14.55 7.94 18.19
CA ALA A 145 13.94 7.07 17.19
C ALA A 145 12.43 7.33 17.08
N THR A 146 11.92 7.20 15.86
CA THR A 146 10.52 7.46 15.51
C THR A 146 9.63 6.21 15.56
N GLY A 147 10.19 5.00 15.79
CA GLY A 147 9.39 3.79 15.98
C GLY A 147 8.31 3.57 14.90
N ALA A 148 8.49 4.18 13.74
CA ALA A 148 7.45 4.39 12.76
C ALA A 148 7.19 3.10 11.97
N GLU A 149 5.96 2.91 11.52
CA GLU A 149 5.54 1.75 10.70
C GLU A 149 6.39 1.57 9.43
N ASN A 150 7.00 2.65 8.93
CA ASN A 150 7.93 2.62 7.80
C ASN A 150 9.39 2.74 8.24
N ILE A 151 9.96 1.59 8.64
CA ILE A 151 11.33 1.41 9.14
C ILE A 151 12.40 2.07 8.23
N SER A 152 12.14 2.17 6.93
CA SER A 152 13.10 2.69 5.93
C SER A 152 13.41 4.20 6.05
N THR A 153 12.58 4.97 6.76
CA THR A 153 12.72 6.44 6.90
C THR A 153 13.04 6.90 8.33
N ASP A 154 13.20 5.96 9.27
CA ASP A 154 13.49 6.25 10.68
C ASP A 154 14.95 6.70 10.89
N GLY A 155 15.19 7.55 11.89
CA GLY A 155 16.49 8.14 12.20
C GLY A 155 17.63 7.13 12.38
N PRO A 156 17.46 6.03 13.16
CA PRO A 156 18.50 5.01 13.31
C PRO A 156 18.83 4.32 11.97
N MET A 157 17.81 4.01 11.17
CA MET A 157 17.99 3.35 9.87
C MET A 157 18.73 4.26 8.89
N LEU A 158 18.36 5.54 8.81
CA LEU A 158 19.03 6.49 7.92
C LEU A 158 20.47 6.78 8.37
N ALA A 159 20.73 6.85 9.68
CA ALA A 159 22.09 6.94 10.21
C ALA A 159 22.95 5.72 9.84
N GLN A 160 22.38 4.51 9.93
CA GLN A 160 23.05 3.28 9.51
C GLN A 160 23.31 3.27 8.01
N MET A 161 22.27 3.50 7.19
CA MET A 161 22.38 3.47 5.73
C MET A 161 23.40 4.49 5.22
N LEU A 162 23.40 5.71 5.77
CA LEU A 162 24.39 6.72 5.40
C LEU A 162 25.79 6.27 5.79
N ALA A 163 25.99 5.78 7.02
CA ALA A 163 27.30 5.31 7.48
C ALA A 163 27.84 4.17 6.61
N GLU A 164 27.00 3.21 6.24
CA GLU A 164 27.35 2.13 5.32
C GLU A 164 27.71 2.65 3.93
N ARG A 165 26.93 3.62 3.41
CA ARG A 165 27.13 4.17 2.06
C ARG A 165 28.45 4.94 1.92
N ILE A 166 28.90 5.62 2.96
CA ILE A 166 30.16 6.38 2.94
C ILE A 166 31.30 5.67 3.70
N GLY A 167 31.09 4.45 4.21
CA GLY A 167 32.10 3.70 4.97
C GLY A 167 32.55 4.39 6.26
N ALA A 168 31.64 5.10 6.94
CA ALA A 168 31.87 5.84 8.18
C ALA A 168 31.38 5.05 9.42
N ARG A 169 31.63 5.58 10.62
CA ARG A 169 31.08 5.02 11.87
C ARG A 169 29.75 5.67 12.22
N ALA A 170 28.76 4.89 12.65
CA ALA A 170 27.49 5.42 13.14
C ALA A 170 27.48 5.56 14.68
N ARG A 171 26.87 6.64 15.18
CA ARG A 171 26.46 6.80 16.59
C ARG A 171 24.96 7.02 16.68
N TYR A 172 24.33 6.17 17.47
CA TYR A 172 22.88 6.15 17.65
C TYR A 172 22.46 6.90 18.91
N LEU A 173 21.29 7.53 18.84
CA LEU A 173 20.64 8.15 19.97
C LEU A 173 19.61 7.15 20.52
N HIS A 174 20.01 6.39 21.55
CA HIS A 174 19.19 5.35 22.18
C HIS A 174 18.10 5.95 23.08
N SER A 175 17.14 6.66 22.48
CA SER A 175 16.02 7.32 23.13
C SER A 175 14.79 7.31 22.22
N PRO A 176 13.56 7.28 22.78
CA PRO A 176 12.35 7.68 22.04
C PRO A 176 12.48 9.12 21.54
N LEU A 177 11.83 9.44 20.41
CA LEU A 177 11.75 10.82 19.90
C LEU A 177 10.94 11.72 20.83
N ILE A 178 9.76 11.29 21.26
CA ILE A 178 8.88 12.02 22.18
C ILE A 178 8.65 11.17 23.42
N VAL A 179 8.68 11.78 24.61
CA VAL A 179 8.34 11.12 25.88
C VAL A 179 7.07 11.69 26.50
N GLU A 180 6.53 11.04 27.51
CA GLU A 180 5.26 11.44 28.15
C GLU A 180 5.33 12.77 28.90
N SER A 181 6.51 13.16 29.43
CA SER A 181 6.66 14.36 30.23
C SER A 181 8.02 15.04 30.07
N GLU A 182 8.05 16.35 30.30
CA GLU A 182 9.30 17.13 30.30
C GLU A 182 10.29 16.63 31.37
N ALA A 183 9.78 16.19 32.53
CA ALA A 183 10.60 15.57 33.56
C ALA A 183 11.26 14.27 33.04
N GLY A 184 10.51 13.44 32.31
CA GLY A 184 11.04 12.26 31.64
C GLY A 184 12.11 12.60 30.60
N ARG A 185 11.90 13.67 29.81
CA ARG A 185 12.89 14.15 28.83
C ARG A 185 14.17 14.55 29.57
N ASN A 186 14.05 15.36 30.61
CA ASN A 186 15.19 15.83 31.39
C ASN A 186 15.96 14.69 32.05
N ALA A 187 15.27 13.64 32.52
CA ALA A 187 15.92 12.44 33.05
C ALA A 187 16.72 11.69 31.98
N LEU A 188 16.16 11.47 30.79
CA LEU A 188 16.88 10.85 29.67
C LEU A 188 18.08 11.67 29.21
N LEU A 189 17.99 13.00 29.22
CA LEU A 189 19.12 13.87 28.88
C LEU A 189 20.29 13.80 29.89
N GLN A 190 20.07 13.27 31.10
CA GLN A 190 21.14 13.00 32.07
C GLN A 190 21.81 11.63 31.84
N GLU A 191 21.17 10.71 31.11
CA GLU A 191 21.76 9.41 30.80
C GLU A 191 23.04 9.57 29.99
N ARG A 192 24.10 8.87 30.42
CA ARG A 192 25.45 9.09 29.90
C ARG A 192 25.54 8.84 28.39
N SER A 193 24.90 7.80 27.89
CA SER A 193 24.90 7.43 26.47
C SER A 193 24.19 8.48 25.61
N ILE A 194 22.98 8.88 26.00
CA ILE A 194 22.17 9.91 25.33
C ILE A 194 22.90 11.25 25.30
N ARG A 195 23.41 11.68 26.45
CA ARG A 195 24.15 12.93 26.57
C ARG A 195 25.42 12.95 25.71
N GLN A 196 26.16 11.84 25.66
CA GLN A 196 27.36 11.74 24.83
C GLN A 196 27.04 11.83 23.33
N THR A 197 25.97 11.17 22.87
CA THR A 197 25.55 11.27 21.47
C THR A 197 25.10 12.69 21.11
N LEU A 198 24.31 13.35 21.97
CA LEU A 198 23.87 14.73 21.71
C LEU A 198 25.01 15.76 21.74
N LEU A 199 25.97 15.62 22.66
CA LEU A 199 27.18 16.45 22.65
C LEU A 199 28.02 16.25 21.39
N ARG A 200 27.98 15.03 20.83
CA ARG A 200 28.66 14.72 19.57
C ARG A 200 27.91 15.29 18.37
N ALA A 201 26.57 15.27 18.40
CA ALA A 201 25.72 15.92 17.40
C ALA A 201 25.92 17.46 17.38
N GLU A 202 26.15 18.09 18.53
CA GLU A 202 26.49 19.52 18.63
C GLU A 202 27.85 19.86 17.96
N GLN A 203 28.74 18.88 17.83
CA GLN A 203 30.04 19.02 17.15
C GLN A 203 29.96 18.70 15.64
N ALA A 204 28.77 18.45 15.09
CA ALA A 204 28.62 18.15 13.67
C ALA A 204 29.13 19.30 12.79
N ASP A 205 29.83 18.95 11.71
CA ASP A 205 30.25 19.88 10.66
C ASP A 205 29.11 20.12 9.66
N ILE A 206 28.31 19.06 9.44
CA ILE A 206 27.19 19.02 8.50
C ILE A 206 25.98 18.38 9.21
N ALA A 207 24.80 18.99 9.10
CA ALA A 207 23.53 18.40 9.51
C ALA A 207 22.60 18.24 8.30
N LEU A 208 22.00 17.05 8.18
CA LEU A 208 21.06 16.66 7.14
C LEU A 208 19.65 16.60 7.75
N VAL A 209 18.80 17.55 7.39
CA VAL A 209 17.48 17.71 8.00
C VAL A 209 16.35 17.77 6.98
N GLY A 210 15.25 17.07 7.27
CA GLY A 210 13.97 17.28 6.59
C GLY A 210 13.24 18.46 7.23
N ILE A 211 12.49 19.21 6.44
CA ILE A 211 11.61 20.28 6.93
C ILE A 211 10.14 19.78 6.87
N GLY A 212 9.52 19.64 8.05
CA GLY A 212 8.19 19.10 8.26
C GLY A 212 7.11 20.18 8.32
N THR A 213 5.94 19.91 7.74
CA THR A 213 4.77 20.81 7.72
C THR A 213 3.77 20.45 8.81
N THR A 214 3.02 21.39 9.37
CA THR A 214 1.89 21.10 10.27
C THR A 214 0.58 20.81 9.54
N ASN A 215 0.60 20.66 8.20
CA ASN A 215 -0.57 20.22 7.43
C ASN A 215 -0.97 18.78 7.82
N PRO A 216 -2.19 18.55 8.36
CA PRO A 216 -2.60 17.21 8.82
C PRO A 216 -2.50 16.10 7.77
N ALA A 217 -2.68 16.41 6.49
CA ALA A 217 -2.57 15.42 5.41
C ALA A 217 -1.14 14.96 5.15
N LEU A 218 -0.14 15.78 5.52
CA LEU A 218 1.27 15.59 5.18
C LEU A 218 2.19 15.54 6.42
N TYR A 219 1.65 15.71 7.62
CA TYR A 219 2.43 15.83 8.84
C TYR A 219 2.96 14.46 9.31
N SER A 220 4.27 14.28 9.16
CA SER A 220 4.95 13.01 9.42
C SER A 220 4.85 12.54 10.87
N LEU A 221 4.86 13.44 11.85
CA LEU A 221 4.79 13.07 13.28
C LEU A 221 3.40 12.52 13.69
N LEU A 222 2.34 13.01 13.06
CA LEU A 222 0.98 12.44 13.21
C LEU A 222 0.89 11.06 12.55
N ARG A 223 1.43 10.90 11.33
CA ARG A 223 1.47 9.61 10.63
C ARG A 223 2.30 8.55 11.35
N ALA A 224 3.38 8.97 12.02
CA ALA A 224 4.24 8.10 12.81
C ALA A 224 3.70 7.80 14.22
N GLY A 225 2.54 8.35 14.60
CA GLY A 225 1.90 8.05 15.88
C GLY A 225 2.48 8.77 17.11
N TYR A 226 3.35 9.77 16.95
CA TYR A 226 3.89 10.55 18.07
C TYR A 226 2.99 11.66 18.58
N VAL A 227 2.10 12.10 17.71
CA VAL A 227 1.27 13.27 17.92
C VAL A 227 -0.14 12.85 17.59
N THR A 228 -1.03 13.01 18.56
CA THR A 228 -2.46 12.85 18.34
C THR A 228 -3.01 14.02 17.51
N ARG A 229 -4.20 13.87 16.91
CA ARG A 229 -4.84 15.02 16.22
C ARG A 229 -5.10 16.18 17.18
N GLU A 230 -5.46 15.89 18.43
CA GLU A 230 -5.65 16.90 19.47
C GLU A 230 -4.36 17.68 19.75
N GLU A 231 -3.22 16.99 19.83
CA GLU A 231 -1.92 17.65 19.97
C GLU A 231 -1.54 18.43 18.71
N LEU A 232 -1.84 17.94 17.50
CA LEU A 232 -1.62 18.69 16.26
C LEU A 232 -2.45 19.98 16.22
N ASP A 233 -3.72 19.91 16.61
CA ASP A 233 -4.57 21.09 16.68
C ASP A 233 -4.03 22.10 17.70
N ALA A 234 -3.52 21.63 18.85
CA ALA A 234 -2.84 22.47 19.83
C ALA A 234 -1.53 23.09 19.30
N ILE A 235 -0.73 22.33 18.54
CA ILE A 235 0.50 22.80 17.88
C ILE A 235 0.17 23.92 16.89
N ARG A 236 -0.86 23.72 16.04
CA ARG A 236 -1.31 24.72 15.06
C ARG A 236 -1.93 25.94 15.73
N ALA A 237 -2.74 25.74 16.77
CA ALA A 237 -3.33 26.83 17.55
C ALA A 237 -2.29 27.69 18.25
N ALA A 238 -1.12 27.13 18.60
CA ALA A 238 0.02 27.84 19.13
C ALA A 238 0.82 28.63 18.06
N GLY A 239 0.41 28.59 16.79
CA GLY A 239 1.04 29.31 15.69
C GLY A 239 2.18 28.57 15.00
N ALA A 240 2.28 27.25 15.18
CA ALA A 240 3.32 26.45 14.51
C ALA A 240 3.04 26.29 13.01
N VAL A 241 4.01 26.71 12.18
CA VAL A 241 3.94 26.52 10.73
C VAL A 241 4.69 25.27 10.25
N GLY A 242 5.55 24.70 11.09
CA GLY A 242 6.34 23.52 10.75
C GLY A 242 7.30 23.09 11.86
N ASP A 243 8.08 22.06 11.57
CA ASP A 243 9.09 21.52 12.45
C ASP A 243 10.39 21.13 11.71
N VAL A 244 11.50 21.22 12.42
CA VAL A 244 12.79 20.65 12.02
C VAL A 244 13.29 19.86 13.21
N CYS A 245 13.66 18.59 12.99
CA CYS A 245 14.09 17.69 14.07
C CYS A 245 13.03 17.57 15.20
N ALA A 246 11.74 17.55 14.84
CA ALA A 246 10.59 17.52 15.76
C ALA A 246 10.50 18.71 16.72
N GLN A 247 11.19 19.81 16.41
CA GLN A 247 11.09 21.08 17.13
C GLN A 247 10.25 22.06 16.29
N HIS A 248 9.10 22.44 16.82
CA HIS A 248 8.13 23.30 16.15
C HIS A 248 8.47 24.78 16.28
N TYR A 249 8.24 25.55 15.23
CA TYR A 249 8.51 26.98 15.16
C TYR A 249 7.38 27.78 14.48
N SER A 250 7.34 29.08 14.76
CA SER A 250 6.38 30.04 14.20
C SER A 250 6.71 30.48 12.77
N ALA A 251 5.83 31.24 12.13
CA ALA A 251 6.07 31.84 10.80
C ALA A 251 7.30 32.78 10.77
N ASP A 252 7.70 33.32 11.91
CA ASP A 252 8.90 34.15 12.08
C ASP A 252 10.15 33.30 12.42
N GLY A 253 9.97 31.98 12.52
CA GLY A 253 11.04 31.04 12.84
C GLY A 253 11.37 30.93 14.32
N GLU A 254 10.54 31.48 15.21
CA GLU A 254 10.76 31.39 16.65
C GLU A 254 10.37 30.01 17.18
N TRP A 255 11.20 29.41 18.05
CA TRP A 255 10.86 28.17 18.72
C TRP A 255 9.65 28.36 19.63
N LEU A 256 8.68 27.43 19.57
CA LEU A 256 7.43 27.54 20.33
C LEU A 256 7.51 26.79 21.66
N ASP A 257 7.11 27.45 22.75
CA ASP A 257 7.06 26.84 24.08
C ASP A 257 5.79 25.98 24.32
N ILE A 258 5.69 24.90 23.55
CA ILE A 258 4.56 23.97 23.56
C ILE A 258 4.94 22.61 24.15
N SER A 259 3.95 21.88 24.67
CA SER A 259 4.13 20.59 25.36
C SER A 259 5.00 19.61 24.57
N ILE A 260 4.77 19.47 23.27
CA ILE A 260 5.53 18.53 22.43
C ILE A 260 7.02 18.90 22.34
N ASN A 261 7.35 20.18 22.15
CA ASN A 261 8.74 20.63 22.09
C ASN A 261 9.45 20.43 23.44
N ARG A 262 8.72 20.59 24.55
CA ARG A 262 9.21 20.31 25.91
C ARG A 262 9.43 18.82 26.19
N ARG A 263 8.90 17.93 25.35
CA ARG A 263 9.00 16.47 25.50
C ARG A 263 9.86 15.79 24.44
N ALA A 264 10.23 16.51 23.37
CA ALA A 264 11.08 15.99 22.32
C ALA A 264 12.51 15.76 22.82
N VAL A 265 13.09 14.60 22.50
CA VAL A 265 14.48 14.23 22.76
C VAL A 265 15.27 14.28 21.46
N GLY A 266 16.21 15.22 21.37
CA GLY A 266 17.03 15.45 20.19
C GLY A 266 17.79 16.76 20.30
N VAL A 267 18.46 17.15 19.21
CA VAL A 267 19.08 18.47 19.10
C VAL A 267 18.01 19.57 19.14
N SER A 268 18.31 20.66 19.84
CA SER A 268 17.46 21.85 19.85
C SER A 268 17.67 22.67 18.56
N LEU A 269 16.69 23.51 18.18
CA LEU A 269 16.86 24.45 17.05
C LEU A 269 18.06 25.38 17.25
N HIS A 270 18.31 25.83 18.48
CA HIS A 270 19.47 26.65 18.81
C HIS A 270 20.80 25.89 18.64
N THR A 271 20.85 24.60 18.97
CA THR A 271 22.02 23.74 18.71
C THR A 271 22.21 23.52 17.21
N LEU A 272 21.11 23.26 16.50
CA LEU A 272 21.12 23.04 15.06
C LEU A 272 21.66 24.27 14.31
N GLY A 273 21.20 25.48 14.65
CA GLY A 273 21.67 26.74 14.04
C GLY A 273 23.14 27.08 14.27
N LYS A 274 23.83 26.39 15.20
CA LYS A 274 25.29 26.54 15.41
C LYS A 274 26.13 25.63 14.52
N ILE A 275 25.53 24.60 13.93
CA ILE A 275 26.23 23.67 13.04
C ILE A 275 26.64 24.44 11.78
N PRO A 276 27.93 24.36 11.35
CA PRO A 276 28.43 25.19 10.25
C PRO A 276 27.66 25.04 8.93
N THR A 277 27.16 23.83 8.64
CA THR A 277 26.36 23.55 7.43
C THR A 277 25.12 22.75 7.81
N VAL A 278 23.94 23.34 7.70
CA VAL A 278 22.67 22.65 7.90
C VAL A 278 21.90 22.63 6.59
N ILE A 279 21.84 21.45 5.98
CA ILE A 279 21.17 21.20 4.71
C ILE A 279 19.72 20.82 5.00
N GLY A 280 18.80 21.72 4.69
CA GLY A 280 17.36 21.47 4.68
C GLY A 280 16.91 20.93 3.33
N VAL A 281 16.26 19.77 3.33
CA VAL A 281 15.66 19.17 2.13
C VAL A 281 14.15 19.12 2.28
N ALA A 282 13.44 19.91 1.48
CA ALA A 282 11.98 19.94 1.42
C ALA A 282 11.50 20.62 0.14
N GLY A 283 10.38 20.18 -0.40
CA GLY A 283 9.72 20.81 -1.55
C GLY A 283 8.23 20.54 -1.57
N GLY A 284 7.55 21.18 -2.53
CA GLY A 284 6.12 21.34 -2.64
C GLY A 284 5.66 22.72 -2.20
N ALA A 285 4.77 23.35 -2.99
CA ALA A 285 4.20 24.66 -2.71
C ALA A 285 3.52 24.73 -1.32
N GLU A 286 2.99 23.61 -0.83
CA GLU A 286 2.37 23.47 0.49
C GLU A 286 3.37 23.56 1.66
N LYS A 287 4.66 23.38 1.40
CA LYS A 287 5.73 23.55 2.40
C LYS A 287 6.34 24.95 2.36
N ALA A 288 5.91 25.85 1.48
CA ALA A 288 6.52 27.17 1.32
C ALA A 288 6.53 27.99 2.62
N GLU A 289 5.43 28.01 3.39
CA GLU A 289 5.35 28.73 4.66
C GLU A 289 6.26 28.11 5.74
N THR A 290 6.26 26.78 5.82
CA THR A 290 7.15 25.99 6.67
C THR A 290 8.63 26.26 6.36
N ILE A 291 9.01 26.28 5.08
CA ILE A 291 10.37 26.56 4.61
C ILE A 291 10.73 28.00 4.95
N LEU A 292 9.84 28.96 4.68
CA LEU A 292 10.05 30.36 5.01
C LEU A 292 10.31 30.57 6.52
N GLY A 293 9.54 29.92 7.39
CA GLY A 293 9.79 29.95 8.84
C GLY A 293 11.15 29.36 9.23
N ALA A 294 11.57 28.25 8.59
CA ALA A 294 12.89 27.67 8.82
C ALA A 294 14.05 28.61 8.42
N LEU A 295 13.88 29.32 7.30
CA LEU A 295 14.85 30.30 6.79
C LEU A 295 14.93 31.53 7.70
N ARG A 296 13.78 32.08 8.12
CA ARG A 296 13.71 33.23 9.04
C ARG A 296 14.32 32.91 10.40
N GLY A 297 14.06 31.71 10.91
CA GLY A 297 14.65 31.21 12.15
C GLY A 297 16.12 30.81 12.06
N GLN A 298 16.70 30.83 10.86
CA GLN A 298 18.07 30.36 10.57
C GLN A 298 18.31 28.91 11.05
N HIS A 299 17.26 28.08 11.01
CA HIS A 299 17.32 26.66 11.38
C HIS A 299 18.02 25.83 10.31
N VAL A 300 18.07 26.35 9.08
CA VAL A 300 18.81 25.80 7.93
C VAL A 300 19.60 26.92 7.26
N ASN A 301 20.79 26.61 6.75
CA ASN A 301 21.63 27.58 6.04
C ASN A 301 22.03 27.14 4.63
N VAL A 302 21.67 25.91 4.24
CA VAL A 302 21.65 25.43 2.86
C VAL A 302 20.26 24.87 2.59
N LEU A 303 19.63 25.26 1.48
CA LEU A 303 18.29 24.80 1.11
C LEU A 303 18.29 24.03 -0.22
N ILE A 304 17.66 22.85 -0.23
CA ILE A 304 17.41 22.05 -1.42
C ILE A 304 15.92 21.85 -1.56
N THR A 305 15.34 22.46 -2.60
CA THR A 305 13.89 22.63 -2.78
C THR A 305 13.52 22.62 -4.27
N ASP A 306 12.25 22.70 -4.61
CA ASP A 306 11.74 22.87 -5.98
C ASP A 306 11.30 24.32 -6.26
N ASP A 307 11.14 24.64 -7.54
CA ASP A 307 10.75 25.96 -8.05
C ASP A 307 9.37 26.42 -7.56
N GLU A 308 8.36 25.54 -7.46
CA GLU A 308 7.02 25.94 -6.97
C GLU A 308 7.04 26.39 -5.50
N ALA A 309 7.78 25.66 -4.65
CA ALA A 309 7.98 26.04 -3.26
C ALA A 309 8.67 27.41 -3.14
N VAL A 310 9.65 27.69 -4.00
CA VAL A 310 10.40 28.95 -4.02
C VAL A 310 9.54 30.12 -4.49
N GLU A 311 8.81 29.95 -5.58
CA GLU A 311 7.89 30.99 -6.07
C GLU A 311 6.86 31.35 -5.00
N ARG A 312 6.32 30.35 -4.31
CA ARG A 312 5.35 30.58 -3.24
C ARG A 312 5.99 31.23 -2.01
N LEU A 313 7.17 30.78 -1.57
CA LEU A 313 7.80 31.36 -0.37
C LEU A 313 8.23 32.81 -0.62
N LEU A 314 8.69 33.14 -1.83
CA LEU A 314 9.07 34.51 -2.19
C LEU A 314 7.85 35.43 -2.23
N ALA A 315 6.70 34.93 -2.70
CA ALA A 315 5.44 35.65 -2.65
C ALA A 315 4.96 35.91 -1.21
N LEU A 316 5.02 34.88 -0.34
CA LEU A 316 4.68 35.00 1.08
C LEU A 316 5.59 36.03 1.79
N ASP A 317 6.88 36.00 1.51
CA ASP A 317 7.85 36.91 2.13
C ASP A 317 7.69 38.37 1.66
N ALA A 318 7.31 38.59 0.41
CA ALA A 318 7.03 39.92 -0.12
C ALA A 318 5.77 40.59 0.49
N GLY A 319 5.10 39.93 1.45
CA GLY A 319 3.86 40.41 2.04
C GLY A 319 2.74 40.52 1.00
N ILE A 320 2.86 39.78 -0.11
CA ILE A 320 1.79 39.66 -1.09
C ILE A 320 0.77 38.74 -0.43
N PRO A 321 -0.37 39.26 0.08
CA PRO A 321 -1.41 38.40 0.61
C PRO A 321 -1.81 37.45 -0.50
N GLU A 322 -2.07 36.21 -0.11
CA GLU A 322 -2.47 35.10 -0.94
C GLU A 322 -3.08 35.56 -2.29
N ARG A 323 -2.26 35.58 -3.35
CA ARG A 323 -2.83 35.26 -4.65
C ARG A 323 -3.27 33.83 -4.49
N ALA A 324 -4.59 33.63 -4.40
CA ALA A 324 -5.19 32.33 -4.55
C ALA A 324 -4.47 31.63 -5.71
N ALA A 325 -4.01 30.40 -5.47
CA ALA A 325 -3.66 29.46 -6.54
C ALA A 325 -4.67 29.64 -7.68
N PRO A 326 -4.24 29.63 -8.97
CA PRO A 326 -5.02 30.11 -10.11
C PRO A 326 -6.51 29.98 -9.86
N SER A 327 -7.13 31.13 -9.56
CA SER A 327 -8.53 31.27 -9.18
C SER A 327 -9.46 31.08 -10.38
N SER A 328 -9.09 30.16 -11.28
CA SER A 328 -9.94 29.50 -12.26
C SER A 328 -10.24 28.05 -11.87
N ILE A 329 -9.71 27.52 -10.75
CA ILE A 329 -10.02 26.18 -10.22
C ILE A 329 -10.88 26.24 -8.93
N THR A 330 -10.91 27.36 -8.21
CA THR A 330 -11.58 27.42 -6.89
C THR A 330 -13.11 27.55 -6.92
N GLU A 331 -13.72 27.94 -8.04
CA GLU A 331 -15.18 27.73 -8.22
C GLU A 331 -15.52 26.29 -8.59
N ALA A 332 -14.59 25.54 -9.18
CA ALA A 332 -14.77 24.14 -9.55
C ALA A 332 -14.50 23.18 -8.37
N ALA A 333 -13.54 23.49 -7.50
CA ALA A 333 -13.17 22.66 -6.35
C ALA A 333 -14.17 22.71 -5.17
N GLN A 334 -15.17 23.61 -5.20
CA GLN A 334 -16.30 23.59 -4.25
C GLN A 334 -17.53 22.86 -4.81
N ARG A 335 -17.53 22.49 -6.09
CA ARG A 335 -18.67 21.79 -6.70
C ARG A 335 -18.38 20.29 -6.71
N PRO A 336 -19.32 19.47 -6.20
CA PRO A 336 -19.23 18.02 -6.35
C PRO A 336 -19.10 17.66 -7.84
N LEU A 337 -18.19 16.73 -8.13
CA LEU A 337 -18.09 16.09 -9.43
C LEU A 337 -19.41 15.37 -9.75
N VAL A 338 -19.99 14.75 -8.73
CA VAL A 338 -21.31 14.12 -8.76
C VAL A 338 -22.10 14.52 -7.52
N SER A 339 -23.36 14.90 -7.69
CA SER A 339 -24.32 15.06 -6.60
C SER A 339 -25.63 14.34 -6.94
N LEU A 340 -26.01 13.37 -6.12
CA LEU A 340 -27.32 12.71 -6.15
C LEU A 340 -28.17 13.37 -5.08
N LYS A 341 -29.34 13.89 -5.47
CA LYS A 341 -30.25 14.59 -4.56
C LYS A 341 -31.61 13.92 -4.52
N GLY A 342 -32.00 13.44 -3.35
CA GLY A 342 -33.31 12.86 -3.07
C GLY A 342 -33.64 11.66 -3.96
N ILE A 343 -32.68 10.77 -4.23
CA ILE A 343 -32.87 9.64 -5.15
C ILE A 343 -33.80 8.57 -4.55
N TRP A 344 -34.88 8.26 -5.26
CA TRP A 344 -35.79 7.16 -4.97
C TRP A 344 -35.69 6.07 -6.03
N LYS A 345 -35.81 4.81 -5.59
CA LYS A 345 -35.94 3.67 -6.49
C LYS A 345 -36.91 2.66 -5.93
N VAL A 346 -37.87 2.22 -6.76
CA VAL A 346 -38.90 1.24 -6.43
C VAL A 346 -38.82 0.10 -7.46
N PHE A 347 -38.84 -1.14 -6.98
CA PHE A 347 -38.98 -2.32 -7.82
C PHE A 347 -40.26 -3.06 -7.48
N ASN A 348 -41.14 -3.25 -8.46
CA ASN A 348 -42.41 -3.98 -8.28
C ASN A 348 -43.25 -3.51 -7.07
N GLY A 349 -43.25 -2.20 -6.81
CA GLY A 349 -43.96 -1.60 -5.67
C GLY A 349 -43.20 -1.66 -4.33
N VAL A 350 -42.01 -2.27 -4.27
CA VAL A 350 -41.15 -2.29 -3.09
C VAL A 350 -40.08 -1.19 -3.21
N PRO A 351 -40.11 -0.15 -2.35
CA PRO A 351 -39.07 0.87 -2.34
C PRO A 351 -37.74 0.29 -1.83
N VAL A 352 -36.66 0.56 -2.55
CA VAL A 352 -35.29 0.13 -2.24
C VAL A 352 -34.39 1.31 -1.87
N LEU A 353 -34.64 2.50 -2.44
CA LEU A 353 -33.99 3.75 -2.04
C LEU A 353 -35.06 4.78 -1.64
N HIS A 354 -34.82 5.48 -0.54
CA HIS A 354 -35.79 6.36 0.11
C HIS A 354 -35.31 7.82 0.15
N GLY A 355 -35.08 8.42 -1.02
CA GLY A 355 -34.71 9.83 -1.11
C GLY A 355 -33.31 10.08 -0.58
N VAL A 356 -32.33 9.37 -1.12
CA VAL A 356 -30.94 9.42 -0.63
C VAL A 356 -30.14 10.51 -1.31
N ASP A 357 -29.28 11.16 -0.53
CA ASP A 357 -28.36 12.21 -0.97
C ASP A 357 -26.91 11.72 -0.83
N ILE A 358 -26.10 11.86 -1.88
CA ILE A 358 -24.66 11.58 -1.82
C ILE A 358 -23.89 12.44 -2.81
N GLU A 359 -22.70 12.86 -2.39
CA GLU A 359 -21.81 13.71 -3.18
C GLU A 359 -20.42 13.10 -3.27
N LEU A 360 -19.77 13.31 -4.41
CA LEU A 360 -18.39 12.94 -4.67
C LEU A 360 -17.65 14.17 -5.18
N MET A 361 -16.58 14.54 -4.49
CA MET A 361 -15.70 15.64 -4.87
C MET A 361 -14.64 15.15 -5.88
N PRO A 362 -14.10 16.07 -6.71
CA PRO A 362 -12.96 15.75 -7.57
C PRO A 362 -11.78 15.21 -6.75
N GLY A 363 -11.21 14.08 -7.17
CA GLY A 363 -10.09 13.43 -6.49
C GLY A 363 -10.40 12.82 -5.11
N GLU A 364 -11.67 12.69 -4.74
CA GLU A 364 -12.09 12.04 -3.50
C GLU A 364 -12.31 10.53 -3.71
N ILE A 365 -11.83 9.71 -2.76
CA ILE A 365 -12.24 8.31 -2.62
C ILE A 365 -13.33 8.23 -1.55
N HIS A 366 -14.59 8.11 -1.98
CA HIS A 366 -15.75 8.01 -1.09
C HIS A 366 -16.18 6.54 -0.94
N ALA A 367 -16.03 5.99 0.27
CA ALA A 367 -16.48 4.65 0.58
C ALA A 367 -17.98 4.58 0.87
N LEU A 368 -18.66 3.60 0.26
CA LEU A 368 -20.08 3.32 0.47
C LEU A 368 -20.26 1.98 1.21
N LEU A 369 -20.83 2.07 2.41
CA LEU A 369 -20.95 0.98 3.39
C LEU A 369 -22.41 0.60 3.62
N GLY A 370 -22.64 -0.62 4.11
CA GLY A 370 -23.97 -1.08 4.49
C GLY A 370 -24.12 -2.60 4.37
N GLY A 371 -25.12 -3.17 5.04
CA GLY A 371 -25.41 -4.60 4.97
C GLY A 371 -25.86 -5.08 3.58
N ASN A 372 -25.97 -6.40 3.42
CA ASN A 372 -26.55 -7.00 2.22
C ASN A 372 -28.01 -6.53 2.03
N GLY A 373 -28.35 -6.14 0.80
CA GLY A 373 -29.69 -5.62 0.48
C GLY A 373 -29.96 -4.18 0.93
N SER A 374 -28.96 -3.44 1.44
CA SER A 374 -29.18 -2.06 1.91
C SER A 374 -29.43 -1.03 0.80
N GLY A 375 -29.14 -1.38 -0.46
CA GLY A 375 -29.37 -0.52 -1.63
C GLY A 375 -28.11 0.06 -2.29
N LYS A 376 -26.89 -0.29 -1.83
CA LYS A 376 -25.62 0.27 -2.36
C LYS A 376 -25.47 0.09 -3.88
N SER A 377 -25.49 -1.16 -4.35
CA SER A 377 -25.39 -1.45 -5.78
C SER A 377 -26.59 -0.90 -6.56
N THR A 378 -27.76 -0.75 -5.94
CA THR A 378 -28.92 -0.08 -6.57
C THR A 378 -28.64 1.39 -6.83
N LEU A 379 -28.11 2.11 -5.84
CA LEU A 379 -27.72 3.52 -5.95
C LEU A 379 -26.66 3.73 -7.03
N MET A 380 -25.65 2.85 -7.04
CA MET A 380 -24.57 2.89 -8.04
C MET A 380 -25.06 2.54 -9.45
N LYS A 381 -26.02 1.62 -9.58
CA LYS A 381 -26.67 1.30 -10.86
C LYS A 381 -27.58 2.41 -11.35
N VAL A 382 -28.13 3.23 -10.46
CA VAL A 382 -28.82 4.46 -10.84
C VAL A 382 -27.82 5.47 -11.41
N LEU A 383 -26.70 5.70 -10.72
CA LEU A 383 -25.66 6.61 -11.19
C LEU A 383 -25.01 6.17 -12.52
N SER A 384 -24.87 4.86 -12.75
CA SER A 384 -24.31 4.33 -14.01
C SER A 384 -25.34 4.16 -15.14
N GLY A 385 -26.58 4.60 -14.95
CA GLY A 385 -27.63 4.52 -15.97
C GLY A 385 -28.19 3.11 -16.22
N VAL A 386 -27.79 2.10 -15.43
CA VAL A 386 -28.36 0.74 -15.50
C VAL A 386 -29.82 0.75 -15.03
N TYR A 387 -30.16 1.59 -14.06
CA TYR A 387 -31.52 1.83 -13.61
C TYR A 387 -31.86 3.32 -13.66
N THR A 388 -33.09 3.64 -14.06
CA THR A 388 -33.61 5.02 -13.92
C THR A 388 -34.15 5.23 -12.51
N ALA A 389 -33.83 6.35 -11.87
CA ALA A 389 -34.44 6.76 -10.61
C ALA A 389 -35.94 7.03 -10.80
N ASP A 390 -36.75 6.72 -9.79
CA ASP A 390 -38.20 7.00 -9.81
C ASP A 390 -38.51 8.43 -9.32
N ALA A 391 -37.61 9.03 -8.54
CA ALA A 391 -37.61 10.44 -8.16
C ALA A 391 -36.20 10.91 -7.74
N GLY A 392 -36.00 12.22 -7.66
CA GLY A 392 -34.72 12.85 -7.34
C GLY A 392 -34.02 13.44 -8.57
N ALA A 393 -32.81 13.96 -8.39
CA ALA A 393 -32.00 14.56 -9.45
C ALA A 393 -30.53 14.13 -9.34
N ILE A 394 -29.86 14.02 -10.48
CA ILE A 394 -28.42 13.79 -10.58
C ILE A 394 -27.80 15.05 -11.19
N GLU A 395 -26.75 15.56 -10.57
CA GLU A 395 -25.98 16.70 -11.07
C GLU A 395 -24.52 16.29 -11.28
N LEU A 396 -23.94 16.68 -12.41
CA LEU A 396 -22.51 16.54 -12.68
C LEU A 396 -21.87 17.91 -12.80
N ASN A 397 -20.83 18.17 -12.00
CA ASN A 397 -20.21 19.50 -11.89
C ASN A 397 -21.23 20.63 -11.63
N GLY A 398 -22.31 20.31 -10.89
CA GLY A 398 -23.43 21.22 -10.59
C GLY A 398 -24.44 21.42 -11.72
N VAL A 399 -24.34 20.68 -12.83
CA VAL A 399 -25.29 20.72 -13.94
C VAL A 399 -26.22 19.50 -13.84
N PRO A 400 -27.55 19.69 -13.77
CA PRO A 400 -28.50 18.57 -13.80
C PRO A 400 -28.35 17.75 -15.08
N VAL A 401 -28.28 16.43 -14.93
CA VAL A 401 -28.20 15.47 -16.04
C VAL A 401 -29.30 14.42 -15.93
N GLU A 402 -29.76 13.95 -17.07
CA GLU A 402 -30.55 12.73 -17.17
C GLU A 402 -29.65 11.64 -17.76
N ILE A 403 -29.63 10.47 -17.12
CA ILE A 403 -28.84 9.32 -17.58
C ILE A 403 -29.82 8.24 -18.02
N SER A 404 -30.01 8.12 -19.33
CA SER A 404 -30.96 7.19 -19.96
C SER A 404 -30.39 5.78 -20.16
N GLY A 405 -29.07 5.61 -20.01
CA GLY A 405 -28.40 4.32 -20.10
C GLY A 405 -26.88 4.38 -19.84
N PRO A 406 -26.20 3.21 -19.80
CA PRO A 406 -24.76 3.15 -19.53
C PRO A 406 -23.89 3.85 -20.57
N ALA A 407 -24.31 3.90 -21.83
CA ALA A 407 -23.57 4.62 -22.88
C ALA A 407 -23.50 6.13 -22.57
N GLU A 408 -24.63 6.73 -22.20
CA GLU A 408 -24.69 8.14 -21.82
C GLU A 408 -23.93 8.39 -20.52
N ALA A 409 -23.96 7.46 -19.56
CA ALA A 409 -23.13 7.55 -18.36
C ALA A 409 -21.63 7.62 -18.71
N HIS A 410 -21.17 6.79 -19.66
CA HIS A 410 -19.79 6.83 -20.14
C HIS A 410 -19.43 8.15 -20.83
N ASP A 411 -20.32 8.67 -21.69
CA ASP A 411 -20.13 9.97 -22.36
C ASP A 411 -20.05 11.14 -21.37
N LEU A 412 -20.75 11.00 -20.24
CA LEU A 412 -20.70 11.92 -19.11
C LEU A 412 -19.49 11.70 -18.17
N GLY A 413 -18.61 10.75 -18.48
CA GLY A 413 -17.40 10.46 -17.71
C GLY A 413 -17.62 9.60 -16.47
N ILE A 414 -18.73 8.86 -16.37
CA ILE A 414 -19.02 7.94 -15.26
C ILE A 414 -18.79 6.50 -15.73
N TYR A 415 -17.96 5.75 -15.01
CA TYR A 415 -17.69 4.35 -15.32
C TYR A 415 -17.91 3.42 -14.14
N TYR A 416 -18.68 2.35 -14.36
CA TYR A 416 -19.01 1.35 -13.35
C TYR A 416 -18.18 0.07 -13.55
N VAL A 417 -17.35 -0.23 -12.57
CA VAL A 417 -16.55 -1.45 -12.48
C VAL A 417 -17.32 -2.47 -11.60
N PRO A 418 -17.84 -3.55 -12.18
CA PRO A 418 -18.61 -4.55 -11.44
C PRO A 418 -17.73 -5.41 -10.53
N GLN A 419 -18.35 -6.01 -9.50
CA GLN A 419 -17.73 -6.98 -8.59
C GLN A 419 -17.08 -8.17 -9.26
N GLU A 420 -17.72 -8.71 -10.30
CA GLU A 420 -17.13 -9.75 -11.14
C GLU A 420 -16.76 -9.14 -12.49
N PRO A 421 -15.47 -9.15 -12.88
CA PRO A 421 -15.03 -8.68 -14.19
C PRO A 421 -15.86 -9.31 -15.31
N LYS A 422 -16.44 -8.47 -16.18
CA LYS A 422 -17.25 -8.93 -17.31
C LYS A 422 -16.40 -8.86 -18.58
N ILE A 423 -15.49 -9.81 -18.68
CA ILE A 423 -14.56 -9.92 -19.81
C ILE A 423 -15.05 -10.92 -20.86
N PHE A 424 -14.79 -10.63 -22.12
CA PHE A 424 -14.98 -11.56 -23.22
C PHE A 424 -13.74 -12.44 -23.33
N ALA A 425 -13.77 -13.61 -22.68
CA ALA A 425 -12.61 -14.48 -22.48
C ALA A 425 -11.86 -14.87 -23.77
N HIS A 426 -12.56 -14.93 -24.90
CA HIS A 426 -11.99 -15.33 -26.19
C HIS A 426 -11.45 -14.17 -27.03
N LEU A 427 -11.77 -12.93 -26.68
CA LEU A 427 -11.19 -11.75 -27.30
C LEU A 427 -9.85 -11.45 -26.64
N SER A 428 -8.94 -10.83 -27.39
CA SER A 428 -7.71 -10.30 -26.82
C SER A 428 -8.01 -9.21 -25.78
N VAL A 429 -7.05 -8.93 -24.92
CA VAL A 429 -7.11 -7.82 -23.97
C VAL A 429 -7.36 -6.49 -24.71
N GLN A 430 -6.65 -6.25 -25.81
CA GLN A 430 -6.84 -5.06 -26.64
C GLN A 430 -8.28 -4.98 -27.21
N GLU A 431 -8.81 -6.08 -27.74
CA GLU A 431 -10.19 -6.11 -28.26
C GLU A 431 -11.23 -5.91 -27.15
N ASN A 432 -10.99 -6.45 -25.95
CA ASN A 432 -11.82 -6.21 -24.78
C ASN A 432 -11.85 -4.73 -24.38
N LEU A 433 -10.72 -4.04 -24.46
CA LEU A 433 -10.59 -2.63 -24.08
C LEU A 433 -11.27 -1.68 -25.09
N LEU A 434 -11.11 -1.97 -26.39
CA LEU A 434 -11.65 -1.18 -27.50
C LEU A 434 -13.12 -1.47 -27.81
N LEU A 435 -13.73 -2.44 -27.14
CA LEU A 435 -15.11 -2.85 -27.42
C LEU A 435 -16.09 -1.69 -27.22
N GLY A 436 -16.82 -1.32 -28.27
CA GLY A 436 -17.78 -0.22 -28.24
C GLY A 436 -17.14 1.17 -28.24
N MET A 437 -15.89 1.31 -28.69
CA MET A 437 -15.27 2.62 -28.96
C MET A 437 -15.24 2.88 -30.47
N ASP A 438 -15.68 4.07 -30.88
CA ASP A 438 -15.60 4.55 -32.27
C ASP A 438 -14.23 5.19 -32.55
N GLU A 439 -13.17 4.37 -32.46
CA GLU A 439 -11.78 4.82 -32.65
C GLU A 439 -11.42 4.87 -34.13
N THR A 440 -11.40 6.07 -34.72
CA THR A 440 -10.98 6.28 -36.12
C THR A 440 -9.50 5.96 -36.38
N ASN A 441 -8.67 5.86 -35.32
CA ASN A 441 -7.24 5.56 -35.43
C ASN A 441 -6.78 4.47 -34.43
N LYS A 442 -6.83 3.21 -34.88
CA LYS A 442 -6.41 2.03 -34.09
C LYS A 442 -4.98 2.14 -33.51
N ALA A 443 -4.05 2.82 -34.18
CA ALA A 443 -2.68 2.94 -33.68
C ALA A 443 -2.59 3.85 -32.44
N GLU A 444 -3.37 4.92 -32.44
CA GLU A 444 -3.45 5.87 -31.33
C GLU A 444 -4.15 5.24 -30.12
N ALA A 445 -5.27 4.53 -30.35
CA ALA A 445 -5.97 3.79 -29.31
C ALA A 445 -5.06 2.76 -28.62
N VAL A 446 -4.27 2.02 -29.39
CA VAL A 446 -3.29 1.05 -28.86
C VAL A 446 -2.17 1.74 -28.09
N ALA A 447 -1.71 2.92 -28.52
CA ALA A 447 -0.74 3.71 -27.77
C ALA A 447 -1.33 4.19 -26.43
N LYS A 448 -2.58 4.67 -26.42
CA LYS A 448 -3.31 5.04 -25.20
C LYS A 448 -3.47 3.85 -24.25
N ILE A 449 -3.83 2.68 -24.77
CA ILE A 449 -3.90 1.42 -23.99
C ILE A 449 -2.57 1.11 -23.32
N ARG A 450 -1.46 1.14 -24.07
CA ARG A 450 -0.13 0.83 -23.49
C ARG A 450 0.27 1.81 -22.40
N ARG A 451 0.00 3.10 -22.62
CA ARG A 451 0.25 4.14 -21.63
C ARG A 451 -0.56 3.91 -20.35
N LEU A 452 -1.87 3.71 -20.47
CA LEU A 452 -2.74 3.44 -19.33
C LEU A 452 -2.41 2.12 -18.62
N ALA A 453 -2.08 1.07 -19.38
CA ALA A 453 -1.62 -0.19 -18.81
C ALA A 453 -0.34 -0.01 -18.00
N GLN A 454 0.60 0.81 -18.47
CA GLN A 454 1.82 1.13 -17.72
C GLN A 454 1.53 1.99 -16.48
N GLU A 455 0.72 3.04 -16.62
CA GLU A 455 0.31 3.93 -15.51
C GLU A 455 -0.44 3.17 -14.40
N ILE A 456 -1.30 2.23 -14.79
CA ILE A 456 -2.05 1.39 -13.85
C ILE A 456 -1.23 0.20 -13.38
N GLY A 457 -0.05 -0.10 -13.95
CA GLY A 457 0.77 -1.26 -13.56
C GLY A 457 0.17 -2.61 -13.96
N PHE A 458 -0.47 -2.69 -15.12
CA PHE A 458 -0.93 -3.93 -15.74
C PHE A 458 0.24 -4.62 -16.44
N ASP A 459 0.55 -5.85 -16.02
CA ASP A 459 1.68 -6.66 -16.52
C ASP A 459 1.27 -7.70 -17.58
N GLY A 460 -0.01 -7.70 -18.00
CA GLY A 460 -0.53 -8.63 -18.99
C GLY A 460 -0.17 -8.26 -20.43
N ASP A 461 -0.08 -9.27 -21.29
CA ASP A 461 0.06 -9.05 -22.73
C ASP A 461 -1.29 -8.60 -23.33
N ILE A 462 -1.30 -7.40 -23.93
CA ILE A 462 -2.49 -6.84 -24.55
C ILE A 462 -2.97 -7.64 -25.78
N GLN A 463 -2.13 -8.50 -26.37
CA GLN A 463 -2.50 -9.39 -27.46
C GLN A 463 -3.00 -10.76 -26.99
N ALA A 464 -2.78 -11.12 -25.72
CA ALA A 464 -3.26 -12.38 -25.17
C ALA A 464 -4.78 -12.40 -25.02
N ALA A 465 -5.37 -13.59 -25.04
CA ALA A 465 -6.78 -13.78 -24.76
C ALA A 465 -7.11 -13.31 -23.33
N ALA A 466 -8.13 -12.47 -23.15
CA ALA A 466 -8.44 -11.92 -21.83
C ALA A 466 -8.75 -13.00 -20.78
N GLY A 467 -9.27 -14.16 -21.21
CA GLY A 467 -9.53 -15.31 -20.34
C GLY A 467 -8.29 -15.99 -19.78
N SER A 468 -7.09 -15.71 -20.30
CA SER A 468 -5.83 -16.22 -19.74
C SER A 468 -5.24 -15.32 -18.65
N LEU A 469 -5.82 -14.13 -18.42
CA LEU A 469 -5.40 -13.25 -17.33
C LEU A 469 -5.77 -13.83 -15.97
N ASN A 470 -4.91 -13.61 -14.98
CA ASN A 470 -5.27 -13.83 -13.58
C ASN A 470 -6.37 -12.85 -13.13
N ILE A 471 -7.05 -13.14 -12.02
CA ILE A 471 -8.20 -12.35 -11.57
C ILE A 471 -7.83 -10.88 -11.28
N ALA A 472 -6.65 -10.63 -10.69
CA ALA A 472 -6.17 -9.27 -10.45
C ALA A 472 -6.06 -8.46 -11.74
N ASN A 473 -5.46 -9.04 -12.79
CA ASN A 473 -5.35 -8.42 -14.10
C ASN A 473 -6.70 -8.25 -14.82
N GLN A 474 -7.66 -9.15 -14.58
CA GLN A 474 -9.03 -8.96 -15.07
C GLN A 474 -9.70 -7.75 -14.40
N GLN A 475 -9.44 -7.51 -13.10
CA GLN A 475 -9.95 -6.33 -12.39
C GLN A 475 -9.33 -5.04 -12.94
N LEU A 476 -8.01 -5.03 -13.12
CA LEU A 476 -7.28 -3.88 -13.69
C LEU A 476 -7.72 -3.59 -15.13
N LEU A 477 -8.06 -4.61 -15.91
CA LEU A 477 -8.58 -4.46 -17.26
C LEU A 477 -9.86 -3.61 -17.29
N GLU A 478 -10.77 -3.81 -16.34
CA GLU A 478 -12.01 -3.01 -16.25
C GLU A 478 -11.72 -1.56 -15.84
N ILE A 479 -10.75 -1.33 -14.96
CA ILE A 479 -10.31 0.02 -14.59
C ILE A 479 -9.72 0.74 -15.81
N ILE A 480 -8.82 0.07 -16.54
CA ILE A 480 -8.23 0.61 -17.79
C ILE A 480 -9.32 0.91 -18.82
N ARG A 481 -10.35 0.05 -18.92
CA ARG A 481 -11.49 0.26 -19.83
C ARG A 481 -12.25 1.55 -19.51
N GLY A 482 -12.42 1.88 -18.23
CA GLY A 482 -12.99 3.15 -17.79
C GLY A 482 -12.10 4.34 -18.15
N LEU A 483 -10.81 4.24 -17.87
CA LEU A 483 -9.85 5.33 -18.16
C LEU A 483 -9.67 5.60 -19.66
N LEU A 484 -9.80 4.56 -20.50
CA LEU A 484 -9.80 4.74 -21.96
C LEU A 484 -10.96 5.63 -22.43
N ARG A 485 -12.09 5.63 -21.72
CA ARG A 485 -13.27 6.46 -21.95
C ARG A 485 -13.21 7.80 -21.21
N ASP A 486 -12.03 8.18 -20.73
CA ASP A 486 -11.80 9.45 -20.06
C ASP A 486 -12.71 9.65 -18.84
N ALA A 487 -12.98 8.54 -18.11
CA ALA A 487 -13.82 8.56 -16.92
C ALA A 487 -13.25 9.53 -15.86
N GLN A 488 -14.11 10.45 -15.42
CA GLN A 488 -13.85 11.34 -14.29
C GLN A 488 -14.35 10.73 -12.98
N VAL A 489 -15.35 9.85 -13.06
CA VAL A 489 -15.94 9.13 -11.92
C VAL A 489 -15.78 7.63 -12.14
N LEU A 490 -15.11 6.97 -11.20
CA LEU A 490 -15.04 5.51 -11.15
C LEU A 490 -15.90 4.98 -10.00
N ILE A 491 -16.72 3.98 -10.28
CA ILE A 491 -17.48 3.25 -9.26
C ILE A 491 -16.92 1.84 -9.20
N LEU A 492 -16.31 1.44 -8.08
CA LEU A 492 -15.75 0.11 -7.89
C LEU A 492 -16.58 -0.68 -6.89
N ASP A 493 -17.35 -1.64 -7.38
CA ASP A 493 -18.20 -2.51 -6.54
C ASP A 493 -17.41 -3.74 -6.05
N GLU A 494 -17.03 -3.79 -4.77
CA GLU A 494 -16.27 -4.88 -4.14
C GLU A 494 -15.03 -5.39 -4.93
N PRO A 495 -14.14 -4.48 -5.39
CA PRO A 495 -13.05 -4.82 -6.32
C PRO A 495 -11.95 -5.70 -5.70
N THR A 496 -11.96 -5.88 -4.38
CA THR A 496 -10.94 -6.60 -3.58
C THR A 496 -11.36 -8.01 -3.19
N SER A 497 -12.61 -8.39 -3.45
CA SER A 497 -13.24 -9.61 -2.91
C SER A 497 -12.48 -10.91 -3.27
N THR A 498 -11.85 -10.93 -4.44
CA THR A 498 -11.09 -12.09 -4.96
C THR A 498 -9.56 -11.92 -4.91
N LEU A 499 -9.06 -10.80 -4.38
CA LEU A 499 -7.64 -10.42 -4.43
C LEU A 499 -6.85 -10.88 -3.18
N THR A 500 -5.53 -11.00 -3.34
CA THR A 500 -4.57 -11.18 -2.25
C THR A 500 -4.22 -9.85 -1.55
N PHE A 501 -3.64 -9.86 -0.35
CA PHE A 501 -3.40 -8.62 0.41
C PHE A 501 -2.36 -7.75 -0.29
N ARG A 502 -1.36 -8.39 -0.91
CA ARG A 502 -0.38 -7.71 -1.77
C ARG A 502 -1.07 -7.06 -2.97
N GLU A 503 -2.02 -7.75 -3.59
CA GLU A 503 -2.79 -7.21 -4.73
C GLU A 503 -3.76 -6.10 -4.29
N VAL A 504 -4.36 -6.20 -3.10
CA VAL A 504 -5.21 -5.14 -2.52
C VAL A 504 -4.39 -3.88 -2.25
N GLY A 505 -3.22 -4.01 -1.62
CA GLY A 505 -2.32 -2.88 -1.38
C GLY A 505 -1.88 -2.20 -2.69
N ALA A 506 -1.49 -3.00 -3.70
CA ALA A 506 -1.15 -2.48 -5.02
C ALA A 506 -2.34 -1.78 -5.72
N LEU A 507 -3.56 -2.32 -5.58
CA LEU A 507 -4.77 -1.68 -6.08
C LEU A 507 -5.03 -0.33 -5.39
N PHE A 508 -4.84 -0.26 -4.07
CA PHE A 508 -5.02 0.96 -3.29
C PHE A 508 -4.03 2.06 -3.67
N GLU A 509 -2.76 1.72 -3.88
CA GLU A 509 -1.76 2.66 -4.40
C GLU A 509 -2.21 3.23 -5.76
N ARG A 510 -2.68 2.38 -6.66
CA ARG A 510 -3.20 2.79 -7.98
C ARG A 510 -4.44 3.67 -7.86
N MET A 511 -5.37 3.35 -6.95
CA MET A 511 -6.56 4.17 -6.70
C MET A 511 -6.19 5.55 -6.17
N ARG A 512 -5.25 5.64 -5.21
CA ARG A 512 -4.76 6.93 -4.70
C ARG A 512 -4.11 7.75 -5.81
N HIS A 513 -3.34 7.12 -6.69
CA HIS A 513 -2.75 7.77 -7.85
C HIS A 513 -3.83 8.34 -8.80
N LEU A 514 -4.89 7.57 -9.11
CA LEU A 514 -6.00 8.06 -9.91
C LEU A 514 -6.75 9.21 -9.24
N ALA A 515 -6.97 9.12 -7.92
CA ALA A 515 -7.59 10.20 -7.14
C ALA A 515 -6.75 11.49 -7.18
N GLN A 516 -5.42 11.39 -7.09
CA GLN A 516 -4.51 12.53 -7.25
C GLN A 516 -4.57 13.18 -8.63
N GLN A 517 -4.99 12.46 -9.66
CA GLN A 517 -5.24 12.98 -11.01
C GLN A 517 -6.60 13.67 -11.14
N GLY A 518 -7.38 13.77 -10.06
CA GLY A 518 -8.68 14.42 -10.01
C GLY A 518 -9.87 13.50 -10.30
N ILE A 519 -9.64 12.20 -10.49
CA ILE A 519 -10.72 11.21 -10.69
C ILE A 519 -11.41 10.97 -9.35
N GLY A 520 -12.73 11.18 -9.29
CA GLY A 520 -13.53 10.81 -8.12
C GLY A 520 -13.82 9.32 -8.11
N ILE A 521 -13.73 8.69 -6.96
CA ILE A 521 -13.91 7.24 -6.82
C ILE A 521 -14.98 6.92 -5.76
N PHE A 522 -16.05 6.24 -6.16
CA PHE A 522 -16.90 5.52 -5.23
C PHE A 522 -16.35 4.12 -5.00
N PHE A 523 -15.98 3.81 -3.76
CA PHE A 523 -15.44 2.49 -3.38
C PHE A 523 -16.45 1.74 -2.50
N ILE A 524 -16.99 0.63 -3.01
CA ILE A 524 -17.94 -0.19 -2.24
C ILE A 524 -17.19 -1.41 -1.69
N SER A 525 -17.23 -1.59 -0.38
CA SER A 525 -16.71 -2.77 0.30
C SER A 525 -17.52 -3.05 1.56
N HIS A 526 -17.55 -4.29 2.01
CA HIS A 526 -18.04 -4.68 3.33
C HIS A 526 -16.91 -4.87 4.35
N ARG A 527 -15.64 -4.72 3.92
CA ARG A 527 -14.46 -4.93 4.75
C ARG A 527 -14.00 -3.61 5.36
N LEU A 528 -14.26 -3.45 6.65
CA LEU A 528 -13.99 -2.20 7.39
C LEU A 528 -12.52 -1.74 7.30
N ASN A 529 -11.57 -2.67 7.32
CA ASN A 529 -10.15 -2.33 7.22
C ASN A 529 -9.80 -1.69 5.87
N GLU A 530 -10.34 -2.24 4.78
CA GLU A 530 -10.13 -1.72 3.43
C GLU A 530 -10.68 -0.29 3.31
N ILE A 531 -11.89 -0.08 3.83
CA ILE A 531 -12.57 1.21 3.85
C ILE A 531 -11.75 2.26 4.61
N LEU A 532 -11.33 1.93 5.83
CA LEU A 532 -10.58 2.84 6.68
C LEU A 532 -9.20 3.17 6.09
N GLU A 533 -8.62 2.24 5.34
CA GLU A 533 -7.31 2.40 4.71
C GLU A 533 -7.33 3.29 3.46
N ILE A 534 -8.37 3.21 2.63
CA ILE A 534 -8.37 3.82 1.30
C ILE A 534 -9.22 5.08 1.15
N SER A 535 -10.23 5.28 2.00
CA SER A 535 -11.25 6.31 1.76
C SER A 535 -10.98 7.64 2.47
N ASP A 536 -11.41 8.73 1.86
CA ASP A 536 -11.45 10.08 2.44
C ASP A 536 -12.74 10.34 3.24
N ARG A 537 -13.86 9.82 2.72
CA ARG A 537 -15.21 9.93 3.31
C ARG A 537 -15.93 8.59 3.27
N ILE A 538 -16.82 8.40 4.24
CA ILE A 538 -17.62 7.20 4.40
C ILE A 538 -19.09 7.59 4.49
N SER A 539 -19.91 6.89 3.72
CA SER A 539 -21.36 6.92 3.85
C SER A 539 -21.90 5.53 4.14
N VAL A 540 -22.74 5.39 5.18
CA VAL A 540 -23.38 4.11 5.53
C VAL A 540 -24.84 4.14 5.10
N LEU A 541 -25.21 3.23 4.21
CA LEU A 541 -26.56 3.02 3.70
C LEU A 541 -27.20 1.82 4.42
N ARG A 542 -28.34 2.05 5.07
CA ARG A 542 -29.12 1.05 5.80
C ARG A 542 -30.59 1.20 5.39
N GLU A 543 -31.22 0.08 4.99
CA GLU A 543 -32.64 0.06 4.57
C GLU A 543 -33.00 1.17 3.57
N GLY A 544 -32.13 1.38 2.57
CA GLY A 544 -32.35 2.38 1.52
C GLY A 544 -32.24 3.84 1.97
N ARG A 545 -31.66 4.12 3.15
CA ARG A 545 -31.39 5.47 3.69
C ARG A 545 -29.96 5.60 4.15
N PHE A 546 -29.38 6.80 4.02
CA PHE A 546 -28.11 7.09 4.66
C PHE A 546 -28.31 7.33 6.16
N VAL A 547 -27.54 6.62 6.97
CA VAL A 547 -27.56 6.71 8.44
C VAL A 547 -26.27 7.32 9.00
N LEU A 548 -25.24 7.45 8.16
CA LEU A 548 -23.98 8.11 8.50
C LEU A 548 -23.38 8.73 7.24
N HIS A 549 -22.88 9.96 7.38
CA HIS A 549 -21.94 10.60 6.46
C HIS A 549 -20.84 11.24 7.30
N ALA A 550 -19.59 10.87 7.06
CA ALA A 550 -18.47 11.42 7.82
C ALA A 550 -17.18 11.39 6.99
N ARG A 551 -16.19 12.20 7.37
CA ARG A 551 -14.82 11.94 6.92
C ARG A 551 -14.35 10.66 7.56
N THR A 552 -13.61 9.85 6.82
CA THR A 552 -13.04 8.58 7.32
C THR A 552 -12.25 8.80 8.60
N SER A 553 -11.56 9.94 8.70
CA SER A 553 -10.78 10.29 9.87
C SER A 553 -11.57 10.70 11.12
N GLU A 554 -12.89 10.88 11.01
CA GLU A 554 -13.77 11.32 12.11
C GLU A 554 -14.57 10.16 12.70
N VAL A 555 -14.48 8.96 12.11
CA VAL A 555 -15.26 7.79 12.50
C VAL A 555 -14.36 6.67 12.96
N THR A 556 -14.72 6.07 14.08
CA THR A 556 -14.09 4.84 14.53
C THR A 556 -14.77 3.63 13.89
N THR A 557 -14.09 2.48 13.87
CA THR A 557 -14.70 1.21 13.48
C THR A 557 -16.00 0.94 14.24
N ARG A 558 -16.06 1.33 15.53
CA ARG A 558 -17.25 1.18 16.37
C ARG A 558 -18.44 2.00 15.86
N ASP A 559 -18.18 3.21 15.39
CA ASP A 559 -19.22 4.09 14.84
C ASP A 559 -19.77 3.52 13.53
N LEU A 560 -18.89 2.97 12.69
CA LEU A 560 -19.28 2.30 11.45
C LEU A 560 -20.14 1.06 11.70
N ILE A 561 -19.76 0.21 12.66
CA ILE A 561 -20.53 -0.98 13.04
C ILE A 561 -21.92 -0.59 13.55
N ARG A 562 -21.99 0.39 14.46
CA ARG A 562 -23.28 0.90 14.98
C ARG A 562 -24.18 1.45 13.87
N ALA A 563 -23.60 2.13 12.88
CA ALA A 563 -24.33 2.62 11.73
C ALA A 563 -24.84 1.49 10.82
N MET A 564 -24.14 0.34 10.75
CA MET A 564 -24.57 -0.79 9.91
C MET A 564 -25.69 -1.63 10.52
N LEU A 565 -25.76 -1.76 11.86
CA LEU A 565 -26.70 -2.66 12.55
C LEU A 565 -28.11 -2.03 12.72
N PRO A 566 -29.21 -2.81 12.65
CA PRO A 566 -30.56 -2.33 12.97
C PRO A 566 -30.71 -1.92 14.44
N GLU A 567 -31.59 -0.95 14.75
CA GLU A 567 -31.87 -0.52 16.14
C GLU A 567 -32.40 -1.66 17.04
N GLN A 568 -33.02 -2.69 16.44
CA GLN A 568 -33.53 -3.87 17.14
C GLN A 568 -32.39 -4.81 17.60
N ALA A 569 -31.31 -4.93 16.82
CA ALA A 569 -30.13 -5.70 17.22
C ALA A 569 -29.40 -5.06 18.41
N LEU A 570 -29.44 -3.71 18.51
CA LEU A 570 -28.93 -2.97 19.67
C LEU A 570 -29.86 -3.07 20.91
N ALA A 571 -31.13 -3.42 20.72
CA ALA A 571 -32.10 -3.63 21.80
C ALA A 571 -32.15 -5.10 22.28
N GLU A 572 -31.85 -6.06 21.41
CA GLU A 572 -31.75 -7.49 21.72
C GLU A 572 -30.52 -7.82 22.60
N GLU A 573 -29.49 -6.96 22.65
CA GLU A 573 -28.39 -7.02 23.64
C GLU A 573 -28.89 -7.06 25.11
N ALA A 574 -30.10 -6.56 25.38
CA ALA A 574 -30.65 -6.51 26.73
C ALA A 574 -31.62 -7.66 27.08
N GLN A 575 -32.12 -8.42 26.10
CA GLN A 575 -33.23 -9.37 26.33
C GLN A 575 -33.23 -10.58 25.38
N GLU A 576 -32.15 -11.35 25.26
CA GLU A 576 -32.28 -12.75 24.83
C GLU A 576 -31.53 -13.70 25.77
N ALA A 577 -32.31 -14.54 26.45
CA ALA A 577 -31.82 -15.61 27.29
C ALA A 577 -31.15 -16.71 26.44
N PRO A 578 -30.08 -17.37 26.92
CA PRO A 578 -29.31 -18.30 26.12
C PRO A 578 -30.13 -19.54 25.78
N ARG A 579 -30.24 -19.88 24.50
CA ARG A 579 -30.59 -21.25 24.10
C ARG A 579 -29.36 -22.12 24.30
N GLU A 580 -29.38 -22.91 25.37
CA GLU A 580 -28.36 -23.91 25.68
C GLU A 580 -28.17 -24.90 24.51
N ARG A 581 -27.00 -24.79 23.87
CA ARG A 581 -26.21 -25.97 23.52
C ARG A 581 -24.82 -25.76 24.12
N ALA A 582 -24.66 -26.16 25.38
CA ALA A 582 -23.34 -26.37 25.93
C ALA A 582 -22.67 -27.49 25.12
N ALA A 583 -21.71 -27.13 24.26
CA ALA A 583 -20.77 -28.11 23.74
C ALA A 583 -19.92 -28.56 24.93
N ILE A 584 -20.20 -29.77 25.40
CA ILE A 584 -19.44 -30.43 26.46
C ILE A 584 -17.98 -30.52 25.97
N ARG A 585 -17.04 -29.99 26.78
CA ARG A 585 -15.58 -30.09 26.55
C ARG A 585 -15.11 -31.55 26.68
N THR A 586 -15.36 -32.37 25.68
CA THR A 586 -14.94 -33.78 25.63
C THR A 586 -14.09 -34.02 24.38
N GLY A 587 -12.79 -34.19 24.56
CA GLY A 587 -11.85 -34.51 23.47
C GLY A 587 -10.40 -34.46 23.97
N LYS A 588 -9.52 -35.24 23.35
CA LYS A 588 -8.07 -35.19 23.59
C LYS A 588 -7.47 -34.02 22.81
N ASP A 589 -6.58 -33.26 23.42
CA ASP A 589 -5.84 -32.19 22.74
C ASP A 589 -4.93 -32.80 21.66
N VAL A 590 -5.12 -32.36 20.42
CA VAL A 590 -4.31 -32.78 19.25
C VAL A 590 -3.27 -31.73 18.86
N LEU A 591 -3.47 -30.48 19.26
CA LEU A 591 -2.46 -29.42 19.25
C LEU A 591 -2.52 -28.67 20.57
N ARG A 592 -1.37 -28.43 21.18
CA ARG A 592 -1.23 -27.59 22.36
C ARG A 592 -0.01 -26.70 22.21
N VAL A 593 -0.19 -25.41 22.42
CA VAL A 593 0.84 -24.37 22.32
C VAL A 593 0.88 -23.68 23.68
N GLU A 594 2.06 -23.58 24.27
CA GLU A 594 2.24 -22.91 25.57
C GLU A 594 3.33 -21.84 25.46
N ASN A 595 2.95 -20.60 25.77
CA ASN A 595 3.80 -19.41 25.84
C ASN A 595 4.75 -19.28 24.64
N LEU A 596 4.25 -19.56 23.43
CA LEU A 596 5.04 -19.45 22.21
C LEU A 596 5.25 -17.97 21.89
N SER A 597 6.51 -17.61 21.66
CA SER A 597 6.92 -16.24 21.36
C SER A 597 7.83 -16.24 20.12
N GLY A 598 7.72 -15.19 19.32
CA GLY A 598 8.50 -14.95 18.10
C GLY A 598 8.67 -13.45 17.88
N GLU A 599 9.08 -13.06 16.67
CA GLU A 599 9.25 -11.64 16.31
C GLU A 599 7.90 -10.88 16.25
N ALA A 600 6.87 -11.52 15.67
CA ALA A 600 5.57 -10.91 15.43
C ALA A 600 4.49 -11.26 16.48
N PHE A 601 4.79 -12.13 17.44
CA PHE A 601 3.82 -12.58 18.45
C PHE A 601 4.50 -12.93 19.78
N ARG A 602 3.78 -12.83 20.89
CA ARG A 602 4.35 -12.97 22.23
C ARG A 602 3.42 -13.74 23.18
N ASP A 603 4.03 -14.68 23.90
CA ASP A 603 3.44 -15.43 25.02
C ASP A 603 2.09 -16.09 24.66
N VAL A 604 1.97 -16.58 23.42
CA VAL A 604 0.73 -17.14 22.88
C VAL A 604 0.54 -18.57 23.39
N SER A 605 -0.63 -18.84 23.99
CA SER A 605 -1.04 -20.17 24.42
C SER A 605 -2.40 -20.52 23.84
N LEU A 606 -2.52 -21.69 23.21
CA LEU A 606 -3.78 -22.20 22.67
C LEU A 606 -3.79 -23.73 22.64
N GLU A 607 -4.98 -24.29 22.54
CA GLU A 607 -5.21 -25.73 22.37
C GLU A 607 -6.20 -25.96 21.23
N VAL A 608 -6.14 -27.13 20.59
CA VAL A 608 -7.13 -27.61 19.62
C VAL A 608 -7.40 -29.08 19.92
N ARG A 609 -8.67 -29.45 20.07
CA ARG A 609 -9.09 -30.82 20.37
C ARG A 609 -9.44 -31.60 19.10
N ALA A 610 -9.39 -32.92 19.20
CA ALA A 610 -9.86 -33.80 18.13
C ALA A 610 -11.35 -33.51 17.82
N GLY A 611 -11.67 -33.23 16.55
CA GLY A 611 -13.03 -32.91 16.09
C GLY A 611 -13.52 -31.52 16.50
N GLU A 612 -12.63 -30.59 16.84
CA GLU A 612 -12.94 -29.18 17.15
C GLU A 612 -12.41 -28.26 16.04
N VAL A 613 -13.17 -27.21 15.71
CA VAL A 613 -12.70 -26.09 14.89
C VAL A 613 -12.48 -24.88 15.81
N VAL A 614 -11.23 -24.45 15.94
CA VAL A 614 -10.83 -23.22 16.63
C VAL A 614 -10.55 -22.16 15.59
N GLY A 615 -11.32 -21.07 15.60
CA GLY A 615 -11.07 -19.89 14.79
C GLY A 615 -10.00 -19.01 15.41
N LEU A 616 -9.08 -18.48 14.61
CA LEU A 616 -8.12 -17.45 15.02
C LEU A 616 -8.39 -16.17 14.21
N ALA A 617 -9.18 -15.28 14.81
CA ALA A 617 -9.54 -13.98 14.26
C ALA A 617 -8.51 -12.91 14.65
N GLY A 618 -8.53 -11.78 13.93
CA GLY A 618 -7.64 -10.64 14.16
C GLY A 618 -7.57 -9.73 12.94
N LEU A 619 -6.90 -8.58 13.08
CA LEU A 619 -6.63 -7.71 11.95
C LEU A 619 -5.44 -8.23 11.12
N VAL A 620 -5.30 -7.72 9.90
CA VAL A 620 -4.08 -7.94 9.11
C VAL A 620 -2.89 -7.41 9.92
N GLY A 621 -1.80 -8.17 9.96
CA GLY A 621 -0.64 -7.83 10.80
C GLY A 621 -0.78 -8.19 12.29
N ALA A 622 -1.86 -8.85 12.71
CA ALA A 622 -2.02 -9.29 14.10
C ALA A 622 -1.04 -10.42 14.54
N GLY A 623 -0.25 -11.00 13.61
CA GLY A 623 0.72 -12.05 13.89
C GLY A 623 0.21 -13.50 13.70
N ARG A 624 -0.94 -13.69 13.05
CA ARG A 624 -1.63 -14.99 12.96
C ARG A 624 -0.91 -15.99 12.06
N THR A 625 -0.54 -15.56 10.86
CA THR A 625 0.20 -16.39 9.90
C THR A 625 1.61 -16.68 10.40
N GLU A 626 2.25 -15.70 11.04
CA GLU A 626 3.54 -15.84 11.70
C GLU A 626 3.48 -16.87 12.84
N LEU A 627 2.42 -16.83 13.65
CA LEU A 627 2.16 -17.85 14.68
C LEU A 627 2.00 -19.24 14.07
N ALA A 628 1.21 -19.40 13.02
CA ALA A 628 1.05 -20.69 12.33
C ALA A 628 2.37 -21.24 11.80
N ARG A 629 3.18 -20.39 11.17
CA ARG A 629 4.50 -20.76 10.64
C ARG A 629 5.48 -21.11 11.76
N ALA A 630 5.43 -20.43 12.90
CA ALA A 630 6.24 -20.77 14.06
C ALA A 630 5.80 -22.10 14.71
N ILE A 631 4.49 -22.39 14.74
CA ILE A 631 3.98 -23.70 15.18
C ILE A 631 4.58 -24.83 14.33
N LEU A 632 4.80 -24.61 13.03
CA LEU A 632 5.39 -25.58 12.10
C LEU A 632 6.92 -25.65 12.15
N GLY A 633 7.60 -24.70 12.82
CA GLY A 633 9.05 -24.53 12.81
C GLY A 633 9.59 -23.95 11.50
N ILE A 634 8.80 -23.13 10.80
CA ILE A 634 9.24 -22.33 9.65
C ILE A 634 9.83 -21.00 10.13
N GLU A 635 9.10 -20.29 11.00
CA GLU A 635 9.58 -19.10 11.71
C GLU A 635 10.33 -19.51 12.99
N GLN A 636 11.37 -18.77 13.37
CA GLN A 636 12.11 -19.05 14.61
C GLN A 636 11.35 -18.56 15.83
N GLU A 637 11.05 -19.47 16.75
CA GLU A 637 10.55 -19.13 18.07
C GLU A 637 11.67 -18.66 19.01
N THR A 638 11.39 -17.66 19.84
CA THR A 638 12.30 -17.19 20.90
C THR A 638 12.04 -17.91 22.22
N ALA A 639 10.81 -18.36 22.46
CA ALA A 639 10.40 -19.11 23.65
C ALA A 639 9.13 -19.93 23.40
N GLY A 640 8.80 -20.80 24.36
CA GLY A 640 7.56 -21.58 24.38
C GLY A 640 7.71 -23.03 23.91
N ARG A 641 6.60 -23.77 23.92
CA ARG A 641 6.55 -25.20 23.62
C ARG A 641 5.30 -25.56 22.84
N VAL A 642 5.41 -26.58 21.98
CA VAL A 642 4.30 -27.09 21.18
C VAL A 642 4.23 -28.61 21.27
N TRP A 643 3.03 -29.13 21.49
CA TRP A 643 2.72 -30.55 21.45
C TRP A 643 1.78 -30.83 20.28
N ILE A 644 2.11 -31.88 19.52
CA ILE A 644 1.31 -32.35 18.40
C ILE A 644 0.94 -33.80 18.70
N ASN A 645 -0.36 -34.09 18.75
CA ASN A 645 -0.92 -35.40 19.06
C ASN A 645 -0.35 -36.03 20.35
N GLY A 646 -0.12 -35.18 21.37
CA GLY A 646 0.43 -35.58 22.67
C GLY A 646 1.96 -35.72 22.73
N VAL A 647 2.69 -35.44 21.64
CA VAL A 647 4.16 -35.46 21.61
C VAL A 647 4.72 -34.05 21.60
N GLU A 648 5.63 -33.73 22.51
CA GLU A 648 6.34 -32.44 22.51
C GLU A 648 7.23 -32.33 21.26
N ALA A 649 6.86 -31.41 20.37
CA ALA A 649 7.51 -31.20 19.10
C ALA A 649 8.72 -30.29 19.27
N THR A 650 9.87 -30.86 19.62
CA THR A 650 11.17 -30.16 19.65
C THR A 650 11.84 -30.19 18.27
N LYS A 651 12.63 -29.17 17.92
CA LYS A 651 13.32 -29.06 16.60
C LYS A 651 12.33 -29.27 15.45
N ARG A 652 11.29 -28.45 15.42
CA ARG A 652 10.18 -28.56 14.48
C ARG A 652 10.65 -28.28 13.06
N SER A 653 9.99 -28.95 12.13
CA SER A 653 10.07 -28.68 10.69
C SER A 653 8.77 -29.18 10.07
N PRO A 654 8.34 -28.66 8.91
CA PRO A 654 7.10 -29.10 8.27
C PRO A 654 7.01 -30.63 8.12
N ALA A 655 8.10 -31.28 7.72
CA ALA A 655 8.16 -32.74 7.57
C ALA A 655 8.02 -33.49 8.91
N ARG A 656 8.59 -32.96 10.00
CA ARG A 656 8.44 -33.56 11.34
C ARG A 656 7.02 -33.36 11.87
N CYS A 657 6.47 -32.16 11.72
CA CYS A 657 5.11 -31.82 12.12
C CYS A 657 4.08 -32.73 11.42
N GLN A 658 4.25 -32.96 10.12
CA GLN A 658 3.41 -33.88 9.35
C GLN A 658 3.48 -35.32 9.89
N LYS A 659 4.68 -35.82 10.23
CA LYS A 659 4.83 -37.16 10.83
C LYS A 659 4.14 -37.29 12.20
N LEU A 660 4.00 -36.19 12.93
CA LEU A 660 3.25 -36.14 14.19
C LEU A 660 1.73 -35.92 13.96
N GLY A 661 1.31 -35.67 12.72
CA GLY A 661 -0.09 -35.50 12.34
C GLY A 661 -0.54 -34.04 12.20
N LEU A 662 0.36 -33.05 12.16
CA LEU A 662 0.05 -31.65 11.89
C LEU A 662 0.32 -31.30 10.42
N VAL A 663 -0.71 -30.80 9.73
CA VAL A 663 -0.62 -30.33 8.34
C VAL A 663 -1.04 -28.87 8.27
N TYR A 664 -0.46 -28.13 7.31
CA TYR A 664 -0.72 -26.71 7.09
C TYR A 664 -1.15 -26.44 5.65
N VAL A 665 -2.20 -25.63 5.52
CA VAL A 665 -2.66 -25.06 4.24
C VAL A 665 -2.35 -23.56 4.28
N PRO A 666 -1.45 -23.05 3.41
CA PRO A 666 -0.99 -21.68 3.45
C PRO A 666 -1.99 -20.68 2.86
N GLU A 667 -1.92 -19.45 3.35
CA GLU A 667 -2.64 -18.28 2.82
C GLU A 667 -2.36 -18.04 1.32
N ASP A 668 -1.08 -17.98 0.94
CA ASP A 668 -0.67 -17.85 -0.46
C ASP A 668 -0.46 -19.24 -1.08
N ARG A 669 -1.53 -19.77 -1.67
CA ARG A 669 -1.47 -21.06 -2.38
C ARG A 669 -0.55 -21.04 -3.59
N HIS A 670 -0.33 -19.90 -4.25
CA HIS A 670 0.50 -19.83 -5.45
C HIS A 670 1.98 -19.89 -5.08
N ALA A 671 2.38 -19.16 -4.03
CA ALA A 671 3.75 -19.17 -3.55
C ALA A 671 4.10 -20.47 -2.78
N HIS A 672 3.15 -21.04 -2.03
CA HIS A 672 3.47 -22.08 -1.03
C HIS A 672 2.57 -23.34 -1.09
N GLY A 673 1.45 -23.30 -1.81
CA GLY A 673 0.46 -24.38 -1.85
C GLY A 673 0.62 -25.35 -3.01
N ILE A 674 0.89 -24.84 -4.21
CA ILE A 674 0.81 -25.58 -5.48
C ILE A 674 2.13 -25.61 -6.27
N PHE A 675 2.28 -26.61 -7.14
CA PHE A 675 3.31 -26.61 -8.19
C PHE A 675 2.66 -26.19 -9.51
N ALA A 676 2.58 -24.88 -9.77
CA ALA A 676 1.73 -24.26 -10.79
C ALA A 676 1.86 -24.88 -12.20
N ASP A 677 3.09 -25.12 -12.65
CA ASP A 677 3.40 -25.60 -14.00
C ASP A 677 3.35 -27.13 -14.14
N LEU A 678 3.14 -27.84 -13.02
CA LEU A 678 3.05 -29.29 -12.99
C LEU A 678 1.59 -29.75 -13.01
N ALA A 679 1.40 -30.99 -13.45
CA ALA A 679 0.09 -31.63 -13.38
C ALA A 679 -0.41 -31.70 -11.93
N TYR A 680 -1.71 -31.47 -11.72
CA TYR A 680 -2.33 -31.47 -10.39
C TYR A 680 -2.11 -32.75 -9.53
N PRO A 681 -1.90 -33.96 -10.10
CA PRO A 681 -1.57 -35.15 -9.32
C PRO A 681 -0.30 -34.98 -8.49
N TYR A 682 0.73 -34.33 -9.04
CA TYR A 682 2.00 -34.11 -8.34
C TYR A 682 1.84 -33.22 -7.12
N THR A 683 0.98 -32.21 -7.19
CA THR A 683 0.64 -31.39 -6.01
C THR A 683 -0.07 -32.24 -4.95
N THR A 684 -1.02 -33.07 -5.36
CA THR A 684 -1.80 -33.93 -4.44
C THR A 684 -0.91 -34.91 -3.66
N THR A 685 0.13 -35.46 -4.27
CA THR A 685 0.96 -36.52 -3.66
C THR A 685 2.31 -36.06 -3.12
N ALA A 686 2.67 -34.79 -3.31
CA ALA A 686 3.97 -34.26 -2.91
C ALA A 686 4.31 -34.45 -1.42
N SER A 687 3.29 -34.47 -0.55
CA SER A 687 3.46 -34.64 0.89
C SER A 687 3.60 -36.12 1.31
N ILE A 688 3.43 -37.07 0.39
CA ILE A 688 3.37 -38.51 0.68
C ILE A 688 4.20 -39.37 -0.28
N LEU A 689 5.26 -38.82 -0.86
CA LEU A 689 6.14 -39.55 -1.79
C LEU A 689 6.69 -40.85 -1.18
N GLU A 690 6.99 -40.87 0.13
CA GLU A 690 7.44 -42.08 0.85
C GLU A 690 6.41 -43.23 0.77
N ARG A 691 5.11 -42.93 0.65
CA ARG A 691 4.02 -43.94 0.50
C ARG A 691 3.92 -44.49 -0.92
N LEU A 692 4.44 -43.76 -1.91
CA LEU A 692 4.44 -44.17 -3.33
C LEU A 692 5.66 -44.99 -3.70
N GLY A 693 6.74 -44.92 -2.91
CA GLY A 693 7.91 -45.78 -3.03
C GLY A 693 9.22 -45.06 -2.66
N ARG A 694 10.24 -45.83 -2.24
CA ARG A 694 11.52 -45.30 -1.76
C ARG A 694 12.56 -45.05 -2.85
N TRP A 695 12.53 -45.85 -3.92
CA TRP A 695 13.49 -45.79 -5.03
C TRP A 695 12.81 -45.51 -6.38
N PHE A 696 11.56 -45.99 -6.54
CA PHE A 696 10.71 -45.74 -7.70
C PHE A 696 9.31 -45.44 -7.21
N LEU A 697 8.68 -44.41 -7.77
CA LEU A 697 7.31 -44.01 -7.43
C LEU A 697 6.31 -44.84 -8.23
N SER A 698 5.30 -45.39 -7.55
CA SER A 698 4.23 -46.17 -8.18
C SER A 698 3.17 -45.27 -8.82
N ALA A 699 3.23 -45.10 -10.15
CA ALA A 699 2.23 -44.35 -10.90
C ALA A 699 0.80 -44.90 -10.74
N ARG A 700 0.66 -46.23 -10.57
CA ARG A 700 -0.64 -46.86 -10.34
C ARG A 700 -1.23 -46.47 -8.98
N GLN A 701 -0.40 -46.38 -7.95
CA GLN A 701 -0.82 -46.01 -6.61
C GLN A 701 -1.11 -44.51 -6.50
N GLU A 702 -0.28 -43.67 -7.13
CA GLU A 702 -0.54 -42.23 -7.24
C GLU A 702 -1.90 -41.98 -7.89
N LYS A 703 -2.13 -42.59 -9.06
CA LYS A 703 -3.39 -42.45 -9.78
C LYS A 703 -4.59 -42.84 -8.94
N HIS A 704 -4.49 -43.94 -8.17
CA HIS A 704 -5.57 -44.37 -7.30
C HIS A 704 -5.87 -43.37 -6.18
N ILE A 705 -4.84 -42.81 -5.53
CA ILE A 705 -5.00 -41.79 -4.47
C ILE A 705 -5.62 -40.52 -5.05
N VAL A 706 -5.12 -40.08 -6.20
CA VAL A 706 -5.56 -38.85 -6.86
C VAL A 706 -7.01 -38.97 -7.32
N GLU A 707 -7.39 -40.09 -7.96
CA GLU A 707 -8.77 -40.35 -8.38
C GLU A 707 -9.74 -40.41 -7.18
N ASP A 708 -9.29 -40.87 -6.03
CA ASP A 708 -10.09 -40.85 -4.81
C ASP A 708 -10.38 -39.41 -4.35
N PHE A 709 -9.35 -38.56 -4.27
CA PHE A 709 -9.53 -37.16 -3.89
C PHE A 709 -10.30 -36.35 -4.93
N VAL A 710 -10.11 -36.60 -6.23
CA VAL A 710 -10.88 -35.96 -7.30
C VAL A 710 -12.38 -36.26 -7.12
N ARG A 711 -12.75 -37.50 -6.79
CA ARG A 711 -14.14 -37.88 -6.51
C ARG A 711 -14.64 -37.30 -5.19
N ARG A 712 -13.87 -37.43 -4.10
CA ARG A 712 -14.27 -37.01 -2.76
C ARG A 712 -14.45 -35.49 -2.66
N LEU A 713 -13.58 -34.72 -3.31
CA LEU A 713 -13.60 -33.25 -3.29
C LEU A 713 -14.31 -32.63 -4.51
N GLN A 714 -14.81 -33.45 -5.43
CA GLN A 714 -15.47 -33.00 -6.67
C GLN A 714 -14.60 -32.01 -7.45
N ILE A 715 -13.33 -32.38 -7.67
CA ILE A 715 -12.37 -31.56 -8.41
C ILE A 715 -12.68 -31.69 -9.90
N LYS A 716 -12.98 -30.56 -10.56
CA LYS A 716 -13.27 -30.52 -11.98
C LYS A 716 -11.97 -30.43 -12.78
N THR A 717 -11.57 -31.53 -13.39
CA THR A 717 -10.37 -31.64 -14.24
C THR A 717 -10.73 -32.22 -15.61
N ARG A 718 -10.06 -31.79 -16.67
CA ARG A 718 -10.28 -32.31 -18.04
C ARG A 718 -9.52 -33.61 -18.29
N GLU A 719 -8.28 -33.68 -17.81
CA GLU A 719 -7.38 -34.82 -18.00
C GLU A 719 -6.40 -34.93 -16.83
N TYR A 720 -5.79 -36.11 -16.65
CA TYR A 720 -4.88 -36.39 -15.53
C TYR A 720 -3.58 -35.55 -15.58
N THR A 721 -3.13 -35.18 -16.79
CA THR A 721 -1.91 -34.39 -17.02
C THR A 721 -2.13 -32.89 -16.99
N GLN A 722 -3.34 -32.43 -16.68
CA GLN A 722 -3.68 -31.01 -16.69
C GLN A 722 -2.86 -30.24 -15.66
N ALA A 723 -2.14 -29.21 -16.11
CA ALA A 723 -1.39 -28.31 -15.24
C ALA A 723 -2.33 -27.59 -14.27
N ILE A 724 -1.94 -27.52 -12.99
CA ILE A 724 -2.81 -26.98 -11.93
C ILE A 724 -3.13 -25.49 -12.16
N SER A 725 -2.21 -24.73 -12.76
CA SER A 725 -2.42 -23.31 -13.13
C SER A 725 -3.63 -23.09 -14.05
N THR A 726 -4.02 -24.09 -14.83
CA THR A 726 -5.18 -24.01 -15.75
C THR A 726 -6.51 -24.34 -15.10
N LEU A 727 -6.52 -24.80 -13.84
CA LEU A 727 -7.75 -25.03 -13.08
C LEU A 727 -8.30 -23.71 -12.55
N SER A 728 -9.62 -23.64 -12.33
CA SER A 728 -10.23 -22.49 -11.64
C SER A 728 -9.72 -22.39 -10.20
N GLY A 729 -9.70 -21.19 -9.61
CA GLY A 729 -9.20 -20.96 -8.24
C GLY A 729 -9.83 -21.90 -7.20
N GLY A 730 -11.15 -22.11 -7.25
CA GLY A 730 -11.82 -23.08 -6.37
C GLY A 730 -11.36 -24.55 -6.56
N ASN A 731 -11.00 -24.97 -7.78
CA ASN A 731 -10.45 -26.31 -8.01
C ASN A 731 -8.97 -26.41 -7.60
N GLN A 732 -8.20 -25.34 -7.79
CA GLN A 732 -6.83 -25.25 -7.25
C GLN A 732 -6.85 -25.41 -5.72
N GLN A 733 -7.78 -24.72 -5.04
CA GLN A 733 -7.93 -24.82 -3.58
C GLN A 733 -8.28 -26.25 -3.14
N LYS A 734 -9.19 -26.93 -3.86
CA LYS A 734 -9.51 -28.35 -3.59
C LYS A 734 -8.30 -29.27 -3.77
N VAL A 735 -7.39 -28.98 -4.71
CA VAL A 735 -6.14 -29.74 -4.86
C VAL A 735 -5.14 -29.44 -3.74
N VAL A 736 -5.06 -28.19 -3.25
CA VAL A 736 -4.26 -27.88 -2.06
C VAL A 736 -4.79 -28.64 -0.83
N LEU A 737 -6.11 -28.70 -0.69
CA LEU A 737 -6.78 -29.47 0.36
C LEU A 737 -6.54 -30.98 0.18
N SER A 738 -6.56 -31.54 -1.03
CA SER A 738 -6.23 -32.96 -1.24
C SER A 738 -4.81 -33.30 -0.81
N LYS A 739 -3.83 -32.42 -1.12
CA LYS A 739 -2.44 -32.55 -0.65
C LYS A 739 -2.34 -32.58 0.87
N ALA A 740 -3.14 -31.75 1.55
CA ALA A 740 -3.16 -31.72 3.00
C ALA A 740 -3.76 -33.02 3.58
N LEU A 741 -4.90 -33.46 3.02
CA LEU A 741 -5.61 -34.66 3.47
C LEU A 741 -4.88 -35.96 3.15
N ALA A 742 -4.11 -35.99 2.07
CA ALA A 742 -3.25 -37.12 1.73
C ALA A 742 -2.28 -37.47 2.87
N GLY A 743 -1.89 -36.48 3.68
CA GLY A 743 -1.02 -36.62 4.83
C GLY A 743 -1.62 -37.32 6.06
N ASP A 744 -2.89 -37.76 6.02
CA ASP A 744 -3.63 -38.33 7.18
C ASP A 744 -3.53 -37.47 8.46
N PRO A 745 -3.93 -36.19 8.39
CA PRO A 745 -3.76 -35.26 9.51
C PRO A 745 -4.60 -35.67 10.73
N LYS A 746 -4.07 -35.41 11.92
CA LYS A 746 -4.81 -35.38 13.18
C LYS A 746 -5.18 -33.95 13.58
N VAL A 747 -4.39 -32.98 13.13
CA VAL A 747 -4.69 -31.55 13.21
C VAL A 747 -4.30 -30.85 11.90
N ILE A 748 -5.13 -29.91 11.46
CA ILE A 748 -4.88 -29.07 10.29
C ILE A 748 -4.91 -27.60 10.72
N ILE A 749 -3.93 -26.83 10.27
CA ILE A 749 -3.99 -25.36 10.27
C ILE A 749 -4.43 -24.92 8.87
N LEU A 750 -5.54 -24.22 8.79
CA LEU A 750 -6.09 -23.65 7.56
C LEU A 750 -5.91 -22.14 7.60
N ASP A 751 -5.01 -21.60 6.78
CA ASP A 751 -4.74 -20.15 6.73
C ASP A 751 -5.42 -19.52 5.51
N GLU A 752 -6.39 -18.65 5.76
CA GLU A 752 -7.24 -17.98 4.76
C GLU A 752 -7.82 -18.95 3.71
N PRO A 753 -8.50 -20.05 4.12
CA PRO A 753 -8.78 -21.21 3.27
C PRO A 753 -9.77 -20.94 2.13
N THR A 754 -10.54 -19.86 2.19
CA THR A 754 -11.53 -19.47 1.17
C THR A 754 -11.13 -18.22 0.39
N ARG A 755 -9.88 -17.80 0.52
CA ARG A 755 -9.37 -16.64 -0.18
C ARG A 755 -9.32 -16.87 -1.69
N GLY A 756 -9.89 -15.93 -2.46
CA GLY A 756 -9.86 -15.97 -3.93
C GLY A 756 -10.62 -17.15 -4.53
N VAL A 757 -11.63 -17.68 -3.81
CA VAL A 757 -12.61 -18.64 -4.34
C VAL A 757 -13.98 -17.97 -4.39
N ASP A 758 -14.79 -18.34 -5.39
CA ASP A 758 -16.16 -17.83 -5.54
C ASP A 758 -17.09 -18.28 -4.40
N ALA A 759 -18.27 -17.65 -4.29
CA ALA A 759 -19.23 -17.92 -3.22
C ALA A 759 -19.70 -19.40 -3.16
N GLN A 760 -19.78 -20.08 -4.32
CA GLN A 760 -20.19 -21.48 -4.37
C GLN A 760 -19.06 -22.41 -3.90
N ALA A 761 -17.82 -22.13 -4.30
CA ALA A 761 -16.63 -22.85 -3.88
C ALA A 761 -16.33 -22.65 -2.38
N ARG A 762 -16.65 -21.49 -1.82
CA ARG A 762 -16.57 -21.22 -0.38
C ARG A 762 -17.42 -22.20 0.43
N GLN A 763 -18.66 -22.44 0.01
CA GLN A 763 -19.55 -23.41 0.64
C GLN A 763 -19.05 -24.87 0.52
N ASP A 764 -18.35 -25.20 -0.56
CA ASP A 764 -17.69 -26.51 -0.69
C ASP A 764 -16.59 -26.69 0.37
N VAL A 765 -15.79 -25.64 0.62
CA VAL A 765 -14.73 -25.66 1.65
C VAL A 765 -15.34 -25.81 3.04
N TYR A 766 -16.43 -25.11 3.36
CA TYR A 766 -17.13 -25.25 4.65
C TYR A 766 -17.67 -26.65 4.88
N ARG A 767 -18.29 -27.26 3.87
CA ARG A 767 -18.72 -28.66 3.96
C ARG A 767 -17.56 -29.62 4.20
N LEU A 768 -16.40 -29.36 3.59
CA LEU A 768 -15.21 -30.15 3.83
C LEU A 768 -14.71 -30.01 5.26
N ILE A 769 -14.64 -28.79 5.79
CA ILE A 769 -14.22 -28.53 7.18
C ILE A 769 -15.12 -29.30 8.15
N GLU A 770 -16.44 -29.24 7.97
CA GLU A 770 -17.39 -30.00 8.78
C GLU A 770 -17.23 -31.52 8.65
N ALA A 771 -16.94 -32.02 7.45
CA ALA A 771 -16.67 -33.45 7.25
C ALA A 771 -15.39 -33.91 7.98
N LEU A 772 -14.31 -33.12 7.91
CA LEU A 772 -13.05 -33.43 8.59
C LEU A 772 -13.18 -33.38 10.11
N LYS A 773 -13.92 -32.39 10.61
CA LYS A 773 -14.30 -32.30 12.01
C LYS A 773 -15.07 -33.54 12.46
N ALA A 774 -16.06 -34.00 11.68
CA ALA A 774 -16.82 -35.21 11.97
C ALA A 774 -15.97 -36.49 11.93
N GLU A 775 -14.89 -36.51 11.14
CA GLU A 775 -13.87 -37.57 11.12
C GLU A 775 -12.90 -37.51 12.33
N GLY A 776 -13.03 -36.51 13.20
CA GLY A 776 -12.23 -36.35 14.42
C GLY A 776 -10.93 -35.56 14.23
N VAL A 777 -10.74 -34.91 13.09
CA VAL A 777 -9.59 -34.03 12.83
C VAL A 777 -9.79 -32.71 13.57
N GLY A 778 -8.78 -32.26 14.33
CA GLY A 778 -8.79 -30.91 14.92
C GLY A 778 -8.38 -29.85 13.90
N ILE A 779 -9.00 -28.68 13.94
CA ILE A 779 -8.78 -27.63 12.93
C ILE A 779 -8.51 -26.30 13.63
N LEU A 780 -7.38 -25.67 13.32
CA LEU A 780 -7.14 -24.26 13.60
C LEU A 780 -7.37 -23.47 12.31
N MET A 781 -8.45 -22.71 12.25
CA MET A 781 -8.82 -21.92 11.08
C MET A 781 -8.44 -20.46 11.30
N ILE A 782 -7.52 -19.95 10.50
CA ILE A 782 -7.11 -18.55 10.48
C ILE A 782 -7.86 -17.86 9.35
N SER A 783 -8.55 -16.78 9.67
CA SER A 783 -9.25 -15.98 8.66
C SER A 783 -9.40 -14.54 9.13
N SER A 784 -9.25 -13.60 8.20
CA SER A 784 -9.56 -12.19 8.37
C SER A 784 -11.05 -11.88 8.14
N ASP A 785 -11.81 -12.83 7.59
CA ASP A 785 -13.25 -12.74 7.44
C ASP A 785 -13.95 -13.21 8.72
N ILE A 786 -14.49 -12.26 9.48
CA ILE A 786 -15.14 -12.52 10.78
C ILE A 786 -16.40 -13.37 10.59
N GLU A 787 -17.14 -13.18 9.50
CA GLU A 787 -18.35 -13.96 9.23
C GLU A 787 -18.01 -15.43 8.99
N GLU A 788 -16.93 -15.71 8.25
CA GLU A 788 -16.40 -17.05 8.05
C GLU A 788 -16.02 -17.71 9.37
N VAL A 789 -15.28 -16.98 10.22
CA VAL A 789 -14.85 -17.48 11.53
C VAL A 789 -16.05 -17.86 12.39
N ILE A 790 -17.06 -17.00 12.48
CA ILE A 790 -18.29 -17.26 13.24
C ILE A 790 -19.07 -18.44 12.67
N GLN A 791 -19.13 -18.55 11.34
CA GLN A 791 -19.93 -19.57 10.68
C GLN A 791 -19.39 -20.98 10.95
N VAL A 792 -18.07 -21.16 10.90
CA VAL A 792 -17.44 -22.49 10.86
C VAL A 792 -16.85 -22.91 12.21
N SER A 793 -16.42 -21.97 13.05
CA SER A 793 -15.72 -22.32 14.30
C SER A 793 -16.65 -22.75 15.44
N ASP A 794 -16.14 -23.62 16.32
CA ASP A 794 -16.77 -23.98 17.60
C ASP A 794 -16.45 -22.96 18.70
N ARG A 795 -15.28 -22.33 18.59
CA ARG A 795 -14.87 -21.18 19.39
C ARG A 795 -13.85 -20.36 18.65
N VAL A 796 -13.68 -19.12 19.07
CA VAL A 796 -12.85 -18.13 18.40
C VAL A 796 -11.86 -17.54 19.39
N LEU A 797 -10.58 -17.61 19.04
CA LEU A 797 -9.50 -16.86 19.67
C LEU A 797 -9.31 -15.56 18.88
N VAL A 798 -9.22 -14.45 19.58
CA VAL A 798 -8.99 -13.14 18.96
C VAL A 798 -7.57 -12.69 19.24
N MET A 799 -6.82 -12.41 18.18
CA MET A 799 -5.43 -11.99 18.24
C MET A 799 -5.29 -10.50 17.89
N PHE A 800 -4.55 -9.77 18.72
CA PHE A 800 -4.26 -8.36 18.56
C PHE A 800 -2.80 -8.07 18.96
N HIS A 801 -2.06 -7.38 18.10
CA HIS A 801 -0.61 -7.11 18.26
C HIS A 801 0.17 -8.30 18.82
N GLY A 802 0.03 -9.46 18.18
CA GLY A 802 0.84 -10.61 18.52
C GLY A 802 0.39 -11.37 19.78
N SER A 803 -0.71 -11.00 20.43
CA SER A 803 -1.22 -11.63 21.65
C SER A 803 -2.66 -12.09 21.48
N ILE A 804 -3.04 -13.20 22.11
CA ILE A 804 -4.46 -13.59 22.24
C ILE A 804 -5.08 -12.70 23.32
N VAL A 805 -6.09 -11.93 22.95
CA VAL A 805 -6.75 -10.94 23.82
C VAL A 805 -8.15 -11.35 24.28
N ASP A 806 -8.79 -12.27 23.57
CA ASP A 806 -10.10 -12.82 23.96
C ASP A 806 -10.26 -14.27 23.46
N GLU A 807 -11.11 -15.03 24.14
CA GLU A 807 -11.53 -16.38 23.76
C GLU A 807 -13.05 -16.49 23.91
N LEU A 808 -13.73 -16.74 22.79
CA LEU A 808 -15.18 -16.71 22.68
C LEU A 808 -15.71 -18.09 22.34
N ASN A 809 -16.64 -18.62 23.13
CA ASN A 809 -17.38 -19.81 22.73
C ASN A 809 -18.39 -19.46 21.63
N ARG A 810 -18.92 -20.46 20.92
CA ARG A 810 -19.88 -20.25 19.82
C ARG A 810 -21.06 -19.31 20.18
N SER A 811 -21.58 -19.38 21.41
CA SER A 811 -22.67 -18.52 21.88
C SER A 811 -22.27 -17.06 22.10
N GLU A 812 -20.97 -16.79 22.23
CA GLU A 812 -20.37 -15.47 22.46
C GLU A 812 -19.74 -14.90 21.18
N CYS A 813 -19.70 -15.68 20.11
CA CYS A 813 -19.14 -15.31 18.81
C CYS A 813 -20.09 -14.38 18.05
N GLN A 814 -20.08 -13.11 18.45
CA GLN A 814 -20.75 -12.01 17.78
C GLN A 814 -19.75 -11.23 16.94
N ILE A 815 -20.18 -10.74 15.77
CA ILE A 815 -19.32 -9.96 14.85
C ILE A 815 -18.71 -8.78 15.60
N GLU A 816 -19.51 -8.11 16.41
CA GLU A 816 -19.18 -6.93 17.20
C GLU A 816 -18.07 -7.22 18.20
N ARG A 817 -18.19 -8.32 18.95
CA ARG A 817 -17.23 -8.70 19.99
C ARG A 817 -15.90 -9.15 19.40
N ILE A 818 -15.93 -9.96 18.35
CA ILE A 818 -14.71 -10.39 17.63
C ILE A 818 -14.03 -9.18 16.99
N THR A 819 -14.79 -8.28 16.38
CA THR A 819 -14.23 -7.07 15.78
C THR A 819 -13.60 -6.18 16.85
N ALA A 820 -14.33 -5.85 17.92
CA ALA A 820 -13.82 -5.00 18.99
C ALA A 820 -12.54 -5.56 19.63
N ALA A 821 -12.52 -6.86 19.95
CA ALA A 821 -11.34 -7.52 20.49
C ALA A 821 -10.16 -7.51 19.48
N SER A 822 -10.42 -7.61 18.17
CA SER A 822 -9.39 -7.54 17.14
C SER A 822 -8.72 -6.17 17.04
N PHE A 823 -9.36 -5.11 17.57
CA PHE A 823 -8.82 -3.75 17.70
C PHE A 823 -8.29 -3.45 19.13
N GLY A 824 -8.20 -4.45 20.01
CA GLY A 824 -7.73 -4.26 21.39
C GLY A 824 -8.74 -3.58 22.31
N VAL A 825 -10.01 -3.46 21.89
CA VAL A 825 -11.09 -2.89 22.71
C VAL A 825 -11.76 -4.02 23.49
N LYS A 826 -11.66 -3.99 24.83
CA LYS A 826 -12.42 -4.93 25.68
C LYS A 826 -13.91 -4.57 25.62
N SER A 827 -14.72 -5.47 25.07
CA SER A 827 -16.18 -5.41 25.26
C SER A 827 -16.47 -5.72 26.73
N THR A 828 -16.96 -4.72 27.47
CA THR A 828 -17.57 -4.93 28.81
C THR A 828 -18.91 -5.60 28.69
#